data_AF-A0A4Y6PVI2-F1
#
_entry.id   AF-A0A4Y6PVI2-F1
#
_cell.length_a   1.000
_cell.length_b   1.000
_cell.length_c   1.000
_cell.angle_alpha   90.00
_cell.angle_beta   90.00
_cell.angle_gamma   90.00
#
_symmetry.space_group_name_H-M   'P 1'
#
loop_
_entity.id
_entity.type
_entity.pdbx_description
1 polymer ?
#
loop_
_entity_poly.entity_id
_entity_poly.type
_entity_poly.pdbx_seq_one_letter_code
_entity_poly.pdbx_strand_id
1 'polypeptide(L)'
;MVCVLQTLWKSSESTMNAWTPMNGRRPPKTANGHSSMVYDETREQLLLVTPGEGIEVWGWDGAGWETITDGLVPNAPSSRPLAAFGLCDTYIFVPGDGHMRVVRLGAPYHVQLIDVTELARWGYSHGTAGFDAESTCFWVHVTDYEGGTTFSFDGERLEKLVDGPALMSGCWDAANGRLVGIDIEDTLYAFDGEAWTVLHAEHMPTSSDIGYDTSRDRLFRLVAHSDEGMRLHELAGGGWQPTDREMRPLMASAVVGFDKGRGELVSYGGQDFRKGADWSDETWVSDGGDLVNTASEADRLELGRHTTPVQLDGKLVAINHSTLAADALGVGGWEVLVDPVDSHDADLGPLRHSRLYDLSVNFAAGDDTLYMLDGDGGLWTSSAGSKWRQLCGPGRGPNGHYARRVAMAFDAARERLVLFGGVESNTTWVFGQKGWQEFDDEIRPIHGVASAVSTPEGVYLLAGPDLWLLEETCWRCVASDPDWRGAHLCYDSKRNALLSFGEDGDGWRLGVWVDDAWRNVAALPDDVRLATPYSGDAEVGVDPQGDRVVILDKSMFWALDLSACELSDATLPTGECEPARATTPAPEGDMVDAVALVTTDGEPRHARELGLQLVIPKEWRLVATIPNHPVVTAMEGFGGLAVLMHPQWWNQDFEPWRLGGGGIEVVLLAEEPPLLVADPYDDNMMVPADTVAFRELSPALQSQYNTLPDAQLDRAYGTKLGGFPRYVQDDVLEYYEGDDHPQFVLQLRADVFDCMFGDFGAAYVFINEYGVGKAVMQSH
;
A
#
# COMPACT_ATOMS: atom_id res chain seq x y z
N MET A 1 8.41 -57.86 -9.67
CA MET A 1 7.54 -57.16 -8.71
C MET A 1 8.15 -55.81 -8.37
N VAL A 2 8.38 -55.01 -9.42
CA VAL A 2 8.92 -53.65 -9.46
C VAL A 2 8.25 -53.07 -10.70
N CYS A 3 7.00 -52.60 -10.56
CA CYS A 3 6.24 -51.91 -11.63
C CYS A 3 4.87 -51.34 -11.19
N VAL A 4 4.65 -51.03 -9.90
CA VAL A 4 3.34 -50.49 -9.43
C VAL A 4 3.50 -49.22 -8.55
N LEU A 5 4.64 -48.54 -8.59
CA LEU A 5 4.87 -47.32 -7.79
C LEU A 5 5.29 -46.09 -8.62
N GLN A 6 4.87 -46.01 -9.89
CA GLN A 6 5.10 -44.84 -10.75
C GLN A 6 3.84 -44.27 -11.41
N THR A 7 2.65 -44.61 -10.90
CA THR A 7 1.37 -44.19 -11.51
C THR A 7 0.44 -43.43 -10.56
N LEU A 8 0.95 -42.94 -9.42
CA LEU A 8 0.19 -42.08 -8.49
C LEU A 8 0.88 -40.74 -8.18
N TRP A 9 1.77 -40.27 -9.06
CA TRP A 9 2.38 -38.94 -8.96
C TRP A 9 2.36 -38.23 -10.33
N LYS A 10 1.15 -38.09 -10.88
CA LYS A 10 0.82 -37.23 -12.03
C LYS A 10 -0.59 -36.66 -11.86
N SER A 11 -0.80 -35.90 -10.78
CA SER A 11 -2.01 -35.08 -10.60
C SER A 11 -1.68 -33.76 -9.90
N SER A 12 -0.60 -33.10 -10.31
CA SER A 12 -0.38 -31.67 -10.05
C SER A 12 -0.49 -30.91 -11.38
N GLU A 13 -1.68 -30.94 -11.96
CA GLU A 13 -2.11 -29.99 -12.99
C GLU A 13 -3.15 -29.08 -12.32
N SER A 14 -2.77 -28.13 -11.45
CA SER A 14 -3.72 -27.09 -10.99
C SER A 14 -3.14 -25.84 -10.27
N THR A 15 -1.88 -25.43 -10.42
CA THR A 15 -1.38 -24.19 -9.76
C THR A 15 -1.00 -23.04 -10.71
N MET A 16 -1.48 -23.06 -11.96
CA MET A 16 -1.23 -22.00 -12.96
C MET A 16 -2.21 -20.79 -12.86
N ASN A 17 -2.46 -20.28 -11.65
CA ASN A 17 -3.60 -19.38 -11.41
C ASN A 17 -3.29 -17.98 -10.84
N ALA A 18 -2.03 -17.61 -10.63
CA ALA A 18 -1.68 -16.25 -10.21
C ALA A 18 -1.44 -15.33 -11.42
N TRP A 19 -1.66 -14.03 -11.23
CA TRP A 19 -1.21 -12.99 -12.15
C TRP A 19 -0.08 -12.22 -11.47
N THR A 20 1.10 -12.12 -12.09
CA THR A 20 2.23 -11.34 -11.54
C THR A 20 2.29 -9.95 -12.18
N PRO A 21 2.48 -8.89 -11.36
CA PRO A 21 2.80 -7.57 -11.89
C PRO A 21 4.20 -7.57 -12.48
N MET A 22 4.34 -7.06 -13.70
CA MET A 22 5.62 -7.04 -14.39
C MET A 22 6.37 -5.72 -14.17
N ASN A 23 7.63 -5.84 -13.74
CA ASN A 23 8.56 -4.73 -13.53
C ASN A 23 9.45 -4.41 -14.74
N GLY A 24 9.16 -4.99 -15.90
CA GLY A 24 9.87 -4.71 -17.14
C GLY A 24 9.68 -3.27 -17.64
N ARG A 25 10.24 -2.98 -18.83
CA ARG A 25 10.01 -1.71 -19.53
C ARG A 25 8.50 -1.51 -19.73
N ARG A 26 7.95 -0.41 -19.19
CA ARG A 26 6.52 -0.11 -19.23
C ARG A 26 6.20 0.85 -20.38
N PRO A 27 5.08 0.66 -21.09
CA PRO A 27 4.50 1.69 -21.94
C PRO A 27 4.14 2.92 -21.08
N PRO A 28 4.10 4.12 -21.65
CA PRO A 28 3.78 5.32 -20.89
C PRO A 28 2.35 5.24 -20.33
N LYS A 29 2.20 5.73 -19.08
CA LYS A 29 0.90 5.92 -18.43
C LYS A 29 0.00 6.75 -19.35
N THR A 30 -1.05 6.14 -19.85
CA THR A 30 -2.06 6.84 -20.64
C THR A 30 -2.90 7.69 -19.71
N ALA A 31 -3.07 8.97 -20.03
CA ALA A 31 -3.90 9.87 -19.23
C ALA A 31 -5.39 9.43 -19.19
N ASN A 32 -5.85 8.64 -20.17
CA ASN A 32 -7.27 8.35 -20.37
C ASN A 32 -7.63 6.85 -20.47
N GLY A 33 -6.70 5.92 -20.24
CA GLY A 33 -7.02 4.48 -20.17
C GLY A 33 -7.47 3.77 -21.45
N HIS A 34 -7.51 4.46 -22.58
CA HIS A 34 -8.03 3.89 -23.83
C HIS A 34 -6.94 3.19 -24.63
N SER A 35 -6.45 2.05 -24.15
CA SER A 35 -5.54 1.21 -24.93
C SER A 35 -6.32 0.12 -25.67
N SER A 36 -5.67 -0.56 -26.62
CA SER A 36 -6.21 -1.77 -27.25
C SER A 36 -5.10 -2.79 -27.40
N MET A 37 -5.41 -4.07 -27.19
CA MET A 37 -4.47 -5.17 -27.38
C MET A 37 -4.87 -6.05 -28.56
N VAL A 38 -3.89 -6.50 -29.33
CA VAL A 38 -4.10 -7.48 -30.40
C VAL A 38 -2.91 -8.40 -30.56
N TYR A 39 -3.14 -9.68 -30.83
CA TYR A 39 -2.07 -10.61 -31.17
C TYR A 39 -1.71 -10.51 -32.66
N ASP A 40 -0.44 -10.27 -32.97
CA ASP A 40 0.10 -10.25 -34.33
C ASP A 40 0.75 -11.61 -34.64
N GLU A 41 0.05 -12.43 -35.43
CA GLU A 41 0.52 -13.74 -35.88
C GLU A 41 1.77 -13.66 -36.78
N THR A 42 2.02 -12.52 -37.44
CA THR A 42 3.22 -12.33 -38.28
C THR A 42 4.46 -12.15 -37.42
N ARG A 43 4.32 -11.44 -36.29
CA ARG A 43 5.40 -11.19 -35.33
C ARG A 43 5.46 -12.23 -34.21
N GLU A 44 4.43 -13.06 -34.08
CA GLU A 44 4.21 -13.96 -32.95
C GLU A 44 4.28 -13.21 -31.60
N GLN A 45 3.72 -11.99 -31.57
CA GLN A 45 3.78 -11.08 -30.43
C GLN A 45 2.41 -10.46 -30.13
N LEU A 46 2.11 -10.31 -28.85
CA LEU A 46 0.99 -9.48 -28.42
C LEU A 46 1.39 -8.00 -28.54
N LEU A 47 0.51 -7.19 -29.12
CA LEU A 47 0.73 -5.78 -29.35
C LEU A 47 -0.22 -4.95 -28.51
N LEU A 48 0.28 -3.85 -27.97
CA LEU A 48 -0.47 -2.83 -27.27
C LEU A 48 -0.42 -1.54 -28.07
N VAL A 49 -1.59 -1.00 -28.40
CA VAL A 49 -1.75 0.30 -29.04
C VAL A 49 -2.26 1.30 -28.01
N THR A 50 -1.49 2.36 -27.80
CA THR A 50 -1.70 3.30 -26.69
C THR A 50 -1.71 4.75 -27.19
N PRO A 51 -2.62 5.61 -26.68
CA PRO A 51 -2.60 7.04 -26.94
C PRO A 51 -1.63 7.76 -25.99
N GLY A 52 -0.52 8.28 -26.55
CA GLY A 52 0.45 9.16 -25.89
C GLY A 52 0.50 10.56 -26.54
N GLU A 53 1.70 11.10 -26.80
CA GLU A 53 1.89 12.31 -27.66
C GLU A 53 1.56 12.05 -29.15
N GLY A 54 1.24 10.80 -29.46
CA GLY A 54 0.68 10.29 -30.69
C GLY A 54 0.16 8.88 -30.44
N ILE A 55 -0.08 8.11 -31.51
CA ILE A 55 -0.31 6.67 -31.36
C ILE A 55 1.03 5.96 -31.26
N GLU A 56 1.22 5.17 -30.21
CA GLU A 56 2.39 4.32 -30.03
C GLU A 56 1.96 2.85 -30.12
N VAL A 57 2.85 2.02 -30.66
CA VAL A 57 2.65 0.57 -30.73
C VAL A 57 3.80 -0.10 -30.00
N TRP A 58 3.43 -0.92 -29.03
CA TRP A 58 4.32 -1.68 -28.17
C TRP A 58 4.13 -3.17 -28.44
N GLY A 59 5.21 -3.94 -28.47
CA GLY A 59 5.20 -5.39 -28.58
C GLY A 59 5.60 -6.03 -27.26
N TRP A 60 4.86 -7.07 -26.87
CA TRP A 60 5.15 -7.91 -25.72
C TRP A 60 6.19 -8.95 -26.08
N ASP A 61 7.29 -9.02 -25.33
CA ASP A 61 8.37 -9.99 -25.53
C ASP A 61 8.40 -11.13 -24.50
N GLY A 62 7.46 -11.15 -23.55
CA GLY A 62 7.38 -12.11 -22.43
C GLY A 62 8.04 -11.63 -21.14
N ALA A 63 8.90 -10.61 -21.20
CA ALA A 63 9.54 -10.00 -20.04
C ALA A 63 9.15 -8.53 -19.85
N GLY A 64 8.71 -7.86 -20.91
CA GLY A 64 8.25 -6.47 -20.88
C GLY A 64 7.73 -6.01 -22.23
N TRP A 65 7.57 -4.69 -22.34
CA TRP A 65 7.13 -4.04 -23.57
C TRP A 65 8.31 -3.40 -24.32
N GLU A 66 8.42 -3.73 -25.60
CA GLU A 66 9.32 -3.07 -26.53
C GLU A 66 8.54 -2.15 -27.46
N THR A 67 8.98 -0.89 -27.59
CA THR A 67 8.37 0.01 -28.56
C THR A 67 8.66 -0.46 -29.99
N ILE A 68 7.61 -0.78 -30.76
CA ILE A 68 7.73 -1.13 -32.18
C ILE A 68 7.84 0.13 -33.02
N THR A 69 7.05 1.15 -32.69
CA THR A 69 7.08 2.44 -33.38
C THR A 69 6.63 3.55 -32.46
N ASP A 70 7.46 4.59 -32.37
CA ASP A 70 7.16 5.82 -31.66
C ASP A 70 6.45 6.81 -32.60
N GLY A 71 5.36 7.40 -32.13
CA GLY A 71 4.73 8.56 -32.79
C GLY A 71 4.18 8.27 -34.18
N LEU A 72 3.42 7.18 -34.36
CA LEU A 72 2.86 6.77 -35.64
C LEU A 72 1.96 7.82 -36.30
N VAL A 73 1.51 8.82 -35.53
CA VAL A 73 0.92 10.08 -36.01
C VAL A 73 1.27 11.16 -35.00
N PRO A 74 2.32 11.96 -35.23
CA PRO A 74 2.68 13.05 -34.34
C PRO A 74 1.53 14.06 -34.29
N ASN A 75 1.09 14.45 -33.09
CA ASN A 75 -0.04 15.36 -32.87
C ASN A 75 -1.40 14.82 -33.32
N ALA A 76 -1.59 13.50 -33.42
CA ALA A 76 -2.96 13.01 -33.35
C ALA A 76 -3.55 13.57 -32.05
N PRO A 77 -4.68 14.30 -32.08
CA PRO A 77 -5.35 14.68 -30.85
C PRO A 77 -5.54 13.41 -30.01
N SER A 78 -5.57 13.53 -28.68
CA SER A 78 -5.67 12.47 -27.66
C SER A 78 -6.87 11.49 -27.81
N SER A 79 -7.47 11.47 -28.99
CA SER A 79 -8.44 10.52 -29.46
C SER A 79 -7.99 9.07 -29.29
N ARG A 80 -8.99 8.30 -28.84
CA ARG A 80 -8.94 6.91 -28.44
C ARG A 80 -8.54 6.06 -29.65
N PRO A 81 -7.49 5.21 -29.61
CA PRO A 81 -7.31 4.18 -30.61
C PRO A 81 -8.52 3.25 -30.58
N LEU A 82 -9.33 3.27 -31.63
CA LEU A 82 -10.61 2.56 -31.67
C LEU A 82 -10.48 1.06 -31.96
N ALA A 83 -9.42 0.61 -32.62
CA ALA A 83 -9.15 -0.81 -32.85
C ALA A 83 -7.67 -0.97 -33.23
N ALA A 84 -7.11 -2.16 -33.00
CA ALA A 84 -5.80 -2.53 -33.52
C ALA A 84 -5.90 -3.93 -34.12
N PHE A 85 -5.23 -4.15 -35.25
CA PHE A 85 -5.22 -5.45 -35.90
C PHE A 85 -3.85 -5.79 -36.47
N GLY A 86 -3.44 -7.06 -36.38
CA GLY A 86 -2.06 -7.50 -36.65
C GLY A 86 -1.83 -8.35 -37.90
N LEU A 87 -2.84 -8.77 -38.67
CA LEU A 87 -2.52 -9.57 -39.87
C LEU A 87 -2.07 -8.67 -41.02
N CYS A 88 -0.95 -9.06 -41.65
CA CYS A 88 -0.37 -8.40 -42.82
C CYS A 88 0.23 -7.01 -42.55
N ASP A 89 0.89 -6.82 -41.39
CA ASP A 89 1.54 -5.55 -41.02
C ASP A 89 0.60 -4.34 -40.98
N THR A 90 -0.73 -4.50 -41.05
CA THR A 90 -1.68 -3.39 -41.28
C THR A 90 -2.55 -3.11 -40.06
N TYR A 91 -2.50 -1.87 -39.58
CA TYR A 91 -3.18 -1.35 -38.40
C TYR A 91 -4.20 -0.31 -38.82
N ILE A 92 -5.39 -0.38 -38.24
CA ILE A 92 -6.48 0.53 -38.54
C ILE A 92 -6.87 1.22 -37.25
N PHE A 93 -6.73 2.55 -37.18
CA PHE A 93 -7.23 3.31 -36.04
C PHE A 93 -8.11 4.44 -36.53
N VAL A 94 -9.16 4.75 -35.77
CA VAL A 94 -10.11 5.82 -36.07
C VAL A 94 -9.90 6.92 -35.03
N PRO A 95 -9.03 7.92 -35.25
CA PRO A 95 -9.05 9.14 -34.45
C PRO A 95 -10.45 9.79 -34.42
N GLY A 96 -10.70 10.56 -33.37
CA GLY A 96 -11.92 11.37 -33.19
C GLY A 96 -12.03 12.57 -34.15
N ASP A 97 -11.10 12.70 -35.10
CA ASP A 97 -11.11 13.74 -36.13
C ASP A 97 -11.86 13.34 -37.41
N GLY A 98 -12.52 12.17 -37.40
CA GLY A 98 -13.35 11.72 -38.52
C GLY A 98 -12.59 11.07 -39.66
N HIS A 99 -11.33 10.68 -39.47
CA HIS A 99 -10.57 9.95 -40.49
C HIS A 99 -10.18 8.58 -39.96
N MET A 100 -10.46 7.52 -40.69
CA MET A 100 -9.85 6.22 -40.41
C MET A 100 -8.44 6.22 -40.99
N ARG A 101 -7.46 5.85 -40.18
CA ARG A 101 -6.05 5.79 -40.54
C ARG A 101 -5.63 4.34 -40.63
N VAL A 102 -5.16 3.97 -41.82
CA VAL A 102 -4.61 2.65 -42.10
C VAL A 102 -3.11 2.79 -42.23
N VAL A 103 -2.38 2.11 -41.36
CA VAL A 103 -0.93 2.19 -41.23
C VAL A 103 -0.34 0.82 -41.48
N ARG A 104 0.78 0.76 -42.21
CA ARG A 104 1.57 -0.46 -42.31
C ARG A 104 2.80 -0.36 -41.42
N LEU A 105 3.06 -1.30 -40.51
CA LEU A 105 4.24 -1.26 -39.63
C LEU A 105 5.56 -1.34 -40.39
N GLY A 106 5.60 -2.04 -41.53
CA GLY A 106 6.77 -2.02 -42.40
C GLY A 106 7.00 -0.68 -43.11
N ALA A 107 6.03 0.24 -43.04
CA ALA A 107 6.06 1.55 -43.67
C ALA A 107 5.26 2.58 -42.83
N PRO A 108 5.66 2.86 -41.58
CA PRO A 108 4.82 3.56 -40.60
C PRO A 108 4.45 4.99 -41.01
N TYR A 109 5.26 5.60 -41.88
CA TYR A 109 5.01 6.94 -42.42
C TYR A 109 4.02 6.96 -43.60
N HIS A 110 3.58 5.80 -44.10
CA HIS A 110 2.53 5.68 -45.10
C HIS A 110 1.18 5.46 -44.42
N VAL A 111 0.60 6.55 -43.93
CA VAL A 111 -0.75 6.56 -43.38
C VAL A 111 -1.75 6.78 -44.53
N GLN A 112 -2.57 5.78 -44.82
CA GLN A 112 -3.73 5.97 -45.69
C GLN A 112 -4.86 6.57 -44.85
N LEU A 113 -5.30 7.76 -45.25
CA LEU A 113 -6.46 8.43 -44.66
C LEU A 113 -7.71 8.07 -45.45
N ILE A 114 -8.69 7.51 -44.76
CA ILE A 114 -10.02 7.22 -45.29
C ILE A 114 -10.97 8.15 -44.57
N ASP A 115 -11.62 9.03 -45.33
CA ASP A 115 -12.60 9.97 -44.78
C ASP A 115 -13.80 9.18 -44.26
N VAL A 116 -14.00 9.25 -42.94
CA VAL A 116 -15.15 8.70 -42.24
C VAL A 116 -15.86 9.82 -41.49
N THR A 117 -15.92 11.03 -42.05
CA THR A 117 -16.61 12.15 -41.39
C THR A 117 -18.11 11.93 -41.20
N GLU A 118 -18.73 11.00 -41.93
CA GLU A 118 -20.07 10.50 -41.59
C GLU A 118 -20.11 9.90 -40.19
N LEU A 119 -18.99 9.30 -39.76
CA LEU A 119 -18.78 8.88 -38.41
C LEU A 119 -18.57 10.09 -37.46
N ALA A 120 -17.71 11.06 -37.77
CA ALA A 120 -17.31 12.13 -36.83
C ALA A 120 -18.43 12.89 -36.09
N ARG A 121 -19.68 12.84 -36.57
CA ARG A 121 -20.86 13.46 -35.95
C ARG A 121 -21.20 12.95 -34.54
N TRP A 122 -20.73 11.78 -34.15
CA TRP A 122 -21.28 11.06 -33.00
C TRP A 122 -20.44 11.08 -31.72
N GLY A 123 -19.26 11.73 -31.73
CA GLY A 123 -18.44 11.85 -30.50
C GLY A 123 -18.05 10.49 -29.91
N TYR A 124 -17.53 9.60 -30.76
CA TYR A 124 -17.31 8.19 -30.45
C TYR A 124 -16.56 7.91 -29.17
N SER A 125 -17.00 6.84 -28.52
CA SER A 125 -16.45 6.38 -27.27
C SER A 125 -15.59 5.12 -27.42
N HIS A 126 -15.96 4.18 -28.30
CA HIS A 126 -15.33 2.85 -28.42
C HIS A 126 -15.33 2.30 -29.85
N GLY A 127 -14.51 1.28 -30.10
CA GLY A 127 -14.51 0.54 -31.35
C GLY A 127 -13.96 -0.88 -31.18
N THR A 128 -14.18 -1.70 -32.19
CA THR A 128 -13.54 -3.02 -32.30
C THR A 128 -13.36 -3.38 -33.77
N ALA A 129 -12.37 -4.21 -34.06
CA ALA A 129 -12.18 -4.75 -35.39
C ALA A 129 -11.76 -6.22 -35.36
N GLY A 130 -12.04 -6.91 -36.46
CA GLY A 130 -11.60 -8.28 -36.68
C GLY A 130 -11.39 -8.54 -38.17
N PHE A 131 -10.66 -9.61 -38.50
CA PHE A 131 -10.35 -9.95 -39.89
C PHE A 131 -11.00 -11.25 -40.28
N ASP A 132 -11.87 -11.17 -41.26
CA ASP A 132 -12.44 -12.34 -41.89
C ASP A 132 -11.48 -12.85 -42.98
N ALA A 133 -10.82 -13.96 -42.68
CA ALA A 133 -9.88 -14.61 -43.59
C ALA A 133 -10.56 -15.13 -44.86
N GLU A 134 -11.87 -15.42 -44.84
CA GLU A 134 -12.59 -15.90 -46.03
C GLU A 134 -12.87 -14.78 -47.02
N SER A 135 -13.36 -13.63 -46.55
CA SER A 135 -13.61 -12.46 -47.40
C SER A 135 -12.37 -11.60 -47.66
N THR A 136 -11.26 -11.84 -46.93
CA THR A 136 -10.05 -11.01 -46.95
C THR A 136 -10.31 -9.55 -46.58
N CYS A 137 -11.38 -9.30 -45.82
CA CYS A 137 -11.79 -7.98 -45.38
C CYS A 137 -11.68 -7.85 -43.86
N PHE A 138 -11.42 -6.63 -43.40
CA PHE A 138 -11.57 -6.27 -42.00
C PHE A 138 -13.01 -5.85 -41.73
N TRP A 139 -13.58 -6.31 -40.64
CA TRP A 139 -14.80 -5.75 -40.09
C TRP A 139 -14.42 -4.76 -39.01
N VAL A 140 -14.87 -3.52 -39.16
CA VAL A 140 -14.60 -2.44 -38.21
C VAL A 140 -15.94 -1.97 -37.67
N HIS A 141 -16.15 -2.10 -36.37
CA HIS A 141 -17.33 -1.59 -35.69
C HIS A 141 -16.95 -0.37 -34.86
N VAL A 142 -17.63 0.75 -35.12
CA VAL A 142 -17.40 2.03 -34.46
C VAL A 142 -18.67 2.41 -33.73
N THR A 143 -18.56 2.79 -32.46
CA THR A 143 -19.72 3.02 -31.61
C THR A 143 -19.63 4.28 -30.77
N ASP A 144 -20.80 4.86 -30.53
CA ASP A 144 -21.05 5.87 -29.51
C ASP A 144 -21.93 5.26 -28.40
N TYR A 145 -22.51 6.10 -27.53
CA TYR A 145 -23.38 5.67 -26.44
C TYR A 145 -24.83 5.36 -26.86
N GLU A 146 -25.23 5.71 -28.08
CA GLU A 146 -26.58 5.49 -28.63
C GLU A 146 -26.64 4.31 -29.61
N GLY A 147 -25.52 3.93 -30.22
CA GLY A 147 -25.40 2.78 -31.11
C GLY A 147 -24.05 2.71 -31.82
N GLY A 148 -23.95 1.80 -32.80
CA GLY A 148 -22.74 1.66 -33.61
C GLY A 148 -22.99 1.39 -35.08
N THR A 149 -21.93 1.43 -35.88
CA THR A 149 -21.96 1.11 -37.30
C THR A 149 -20.80 0.18 -37.64
N THR A 150 -21.10 -0.87 -38.40
CA THR A 150 -20.14 -1.86 -38.87
C THR A 150 -19.79 -1.62 -40.32
N PHE A 151 -18.51 -1.70 -40.63
CA PHE A 151 -17.96 -1.51 -41.96
C PHE A 151 -17.13 -2.73 -42.35
N SER A 152 -17.09 -3.02 -43.66
CA SER A 152 -16.04 -3.84 -44.25
C SER A 152 -14.94 -2.95 -44.81
N PHE A 153 -13.69 -3.38 -44.68
CA PHE A 153 -12.53 -2.73 -45.27
C PHE A 153 -11.68 -3.76 -46.03
N ASP A 154 -11.54 -3.60 -47.34
CA ASP A 154 -10.81 -4.54 -48.23
C ASP A 154 -9.33 -4.17 -48.45
N GLY A 155 -8.84 -3.17 -47.70
CA GLY A 155 -7.50 -2.59 -47.90
C GLY A 155 -7.48 -1.32 -48.75
N GLU A 156 -8.54 -1.03 -49.51
CA GLU A 156 -8.67 0.17 -50.32
C GLU A 156 -9.93 0.98 -50.01
N ARG A 157 -11.04 0.30 -49.71
CA ARG A 157 -12.39 0.86 -49.59
C ARG A 157 -13.04 0.44 -48.29
N LEU A 158 -13.69 1.41 -47.65
CA LEU A 158 -14.55 1.19 -46.50
C LEU A 158 -16.00 1.18 -46.99
N GLU A 159 -16.75 0.11 -46.72
CA GLU A 159 -18.15 -0.03 -47.08
C GLU A 159 -18.99 -0.27 -45.81
N LYS A 160 -19.99 0.58 -45.57
CA LYS A 160 -20.94 0.39 -44.46
C LYS A 160 -21.76 -0.88 -44.71
N LEU A 161 -21.76 -1.79 -43.74
CA LEU A 161 -22.53 -3.02 -43.77
C LEU A 161 -23.87 -2.84 -43.06
N VAL A 162 -23.83 -2.58 -41.75
CA VAL A 162 -25.02 -2.58 -40.89
C VAL A 162 -24.84 -1.65 -39.68
N ASP A 163 -25.93 -1.03 -39.24
CA ASP A 163 -26.00 -0.39 -37.92
C ASP A 163 -26.15 -1.45 -36.82
N GLY A 164 -25.56 -1.20 -35.66
CA GLY A 164 -25.40 -2.19 -34.60
C GLY A 164 -25.50 -1.61 -33.19
N PRO A 165 -25.25 -2.44 -32.17
CA PRO A 165 -25.34 -2.06 -30.76
C PRO A 165 -24.24 -1.09 -30.33
N ALA A 166 -24.44 -0.49 -29.16
CA ALA A 166 -23.47 0.43 -28.57
C ALA A 166 -22.35 -0.32 -27.82
N LEU A 167 -21.29 -0.76 -28.53
CA LEU A 167 -20.29 -1.70 -27.98
C LEU A 167 -19.17 -1.04 -27.15
N MET A 168 -19.04 -1.37 -25.87
CA MET A 168 -17.93 -0.89 -25.03
C MET A 168 -16.60 -1.57 -25.34
N SER A 169 -16.65 -2.85 -25.70
CA SER A 169 -15.48 -3.67 -26.00
C SER A 169 -15.82 -4.72 -27.04
N GLY A 170 -14.81 -5.18 -27.78
CA GLY A 170 -14.99 -6.27 -28.72
C GLY A 170 -13.69 -6.92 -29.16
N CYS A 171 -13.79 -8.16 -29.62
CA CYS A 171 -12.66 -8.92 -30.15
C CYS A 171 -13.10 -9.84 -31.30
N TRP A 172 -12.13 -10.47 -31.95
CA TRP A 172 -12.37 -11.42 -33.03
C TRP A 172 -12.48 -12.86 -32.48
N ASP A 173 -13.65 -13.49 -32.65
CA ASP A 173 -13.90 -14.90 -32.31
C ASP A 173 -13.43 -15.77 -33.47
N ALA A 174 -12.15 -16.15 -33.44
CA ALA A 174 -11.49 -16.81 -34.56
C ALA A 174 -12.09 -18.19 -34.89
N ALA A 175 -12.53 -18.96 -33.88
CA ALA A 175 -13.13 -20.28 -34.11
C ALA A 175 -14.45 -20.21 -34.88
N ASN A 176 -15.19 -19.10 -34.76
CA ASN A 176 -16.47 -18.92 -35.45
C ASN A 176 -16.40 -17.90 -36.60
N GLY A 177 -15.22 -17.34 -36.89
CA GLY A 177 -15.03 -16.38 -37.98
C GLY A 177 -15.91 -15.14 -37.86
N ARG A 178 -16.05 -14.59 -36.66
CA ARG A 178 -17.01 -13.50 -36.39
C ARG A 178 -16.48 -12.44 -35.43
N LEU A 179 -17.00 -11.23 -35.56
CA LEU A 179 -16.73 -10.16 -34.60
C LEU A 179 -17.69 -10.30 -33.42
N VAL A 180 -17.19 -10.16 -32.19
CA VAL A 180 -18.01 -10.16 -30.99
C VAL A 180 -17.76 -8.91 -30.17
N GLY A 181 -18.76 -8.49 -29.41
CA GLY A 181 -18.62 -7.33 -28.53
C GLY A 181 -19.66 -7.29 -27.43
N ILE A 182 -19.34 -6.56 -26.36
CA ILE A 182 -20.24 -6.31 -25.23
C ILE A 182 -20.69 -4.85 -25.25
N ASP A 183 -21.97 -4.60 -24.97
CA ASP A 183 -22.48 -3.23 -24.79
C ASP A 183 -22.34 -2.73 -23.34
N ILE A 184 -22.80 -1.50 -23.09
CA ILE A 184 -22.83 -0.88 -21.75
C ILE A 184 -23.73 -1.61 -20.74
N GLU A 185 -24.63 -2.48 -21.21
CA GLU A 185 -25.53 -3.28 -20.37
C GLU A 185 -24.97 -4.70 -20.12
N ASP A 186 -23.74 -4.97 -20.59
CA ASP A 186 -23.07 -6.27 -20.59
C ASP A 186 -23.74 -7.34 -21.48
N THR A 187 -24.53 -6.93 -22.47
CA THR A 187 -25.07 -7.84 -23.48
C THR A 187 -23.97 -8.18 -24.48
N LEU A 188 -23.70 -9.47 -24.66
CA LEU A 188 -22.74 -9.98 -25.64
C LEU A 188 -23.44 -10.18 -26.99
N TYR A 189 -22.89 -9.55 -28.02
CA TYR A 189 -23.34 -9.67 -29.41
C TYR A 189 -22.29 -10.35 -30.29
N ALA A 190 -22.75 -10.93 -31.38
CA ALA A 190 -21.93 -11.37 -32.50
C ALA A 190 -22.42 -10.78 -33.81
N PHE A 191 -21.48 -10.39 -34.66
CA PHE A 191 -21.71 -10.02 -36.05
C PHE A 191 -21.21 -11.12 -36.98
N ASP A 192 -22.13 -11.71 -37.74
CA ASP A 192 -21.88 -12.84 -38.65
C ASP A 192 -21.57 -12.44 -40.10
N GLY A 193 -21.37 -11.15 -40.35
CA GLY A 193 -21.20 -10.57 -41.68
C GLY A 193 -22.47 -9.92 -42.25
N GLU A 194 -23.65 -10.25 -41.71
CA GLU A 194 -24.93 -9.65 -42.14
C GLU A 194 -25.59 -8.82 -41.05
N ALA A 195 -25.64 -9.33 -39.81
CA ALA A 195 -26.34 -8.66 -38.71
C ALA A 195 -25.70 -8.93 -37.34
N TRP A 196 -25.95 -8.02 -36.39
CA TRP A 196 -25.64 -8.25 -34.98
C TRP A 196 -26.75 -9.09 -34.33
N THR A 197 -26.35 -10.14 -33.64
CA THR A 197 -27.25 -11.03 -32.88
C THR A 197 -26.79 -11.14 -31.44
N VAL A 198 -27.73 -11.19 -30.50
CA VAL A 198 -27.42 -11.39 -29.08
C VAL A 198 -26.96 -12.84 -28.88
N LEU A 199 -25.74 -13.02 -28.39
CA LEU A 199 -25.20 -14.31 -27.98
C LEU A 199 -25.54 -14.64 -26.52
N HIS A 200 -25.42 -13.65 -25.64
CA HIS A 200 -25.66 -13.80 -24.21
C HIS A 200 -26.15 -12.47 -23.63
N ALA A 201 -27.10 -12.53 -22.71
CA ALA A 201 -27.67 -11.36 -22.04
C ALA A 201 -27.74 -11.64 -20.55
N GLU A 202 -26.65 -11.35 -19.84
CA GLU A 202 -26.59 -11.44 -18.39
C GLU A 202 -25.79 -10.24 -17.88
N HIS A 203 -26.40 -9.48 -16.99
CA HIS A 203 -25.79 -8.30 -16.43
C HIS A 203 -24.68 -8.72 -15.46
N MET A 204 -23.43 -8.38 -15.80
CA MET A 204 -22.26 -8.61 -14.97
C MET A 204 -21.84 -7.26 -14.38
N PRO A 205 -21.74 -7.10 -13.05
CA PRO A 205 -21.25 -5.84 -12.51
C PRO A 205 -19.79 -5.63 -12.95
N THR A 206 -19.54 -4.47 -13.57
CA THR A 206 -18.23 -3.90 -13.99
C THR A 206 -17.67 -4.34 -15.35
N SER A 207 -17.27 -3.33 -16.13
CA SER A 207 -16.76 -3.44 -17.50
C SER A 207 -15.24 -3.66 -17.52
N SER A 208 -14.80 -4.83 -17.99
CA SER A 208 -13.48 -4.99 -18.57
C SER A 208 -13.61 -5.38 -20.05
N ASP A 209 -12.51 -5.28 -20.78
CA ASP A 209 -12.48 -5.70 -22.16
C ASP A 209 -12.66 -7.20 -22.34
N ILE A 210 -13.26 -7.58 -23.48
CA ILE A 210 -13.33 -8.98 -23.90
C ILE A 210 -12.10 -9.33 -24.74
N GLY A 211 -11.53 -10.50 -24.50
CA GLY A 211 -10.43 -11.08 -25.26
C GLY A 211 -10.79 -12.43 -25.84
N TYR A 212 -9.94 -12.93 -26.74
CA TYR A 212 -10.08 -14.25 -27.35
C TYR A 212 -8.81 -15.08 -27.18
N ASP A 213 -8.94 -16.24 -26.53
CA ASP A 213 -7.87 -17.22 -26.34
C ASP A 213 -7.87 -18.17 -27.55
N THR A 214 -6.97 -17.91 -28.48
CA THR A 214 -6.79 -18.71 -29.70
C THR A 214 -6.20 -20.10 -29.45
N SER A 215 -5.66 -20.37 -28.25
CA SER A 215 -5.15 -21.71 -27.91
C SER A 215 -6.26 -22.64 -27.43
N ARG A 216 -7.32 -22.08 -26.83
CA ARG A 216 -8.46 -22.83 -26.28
C ARG A 216 -9.75 -22.66 -27.07
N ASP A 217 -9.75 -21.80 -28.08
CA ASP A 217 -10.92 -21.39 -28.86
C ASP A 217 -12.03 -20.81 -27.97
N ARG A 218 -11.69 -19.88 -27.07
CA ARG A 218 -12.62 -19.34 -26.07
C ARG A 218 -12.57 -17.83 -25.96
N LEU A 219 -13.75 -17.24 -25.73
CA LEU A 219 -13.88 -15.87 -25.28
C LEU A 219 -13.63 -15.80 -23.78
N PHE A 220 -12.94 -14.74 -23.36
CA PHE A 220 -12.71 -14.46 -21.95
C PHE A 220 -12.88 -12.97 -21.66
N ARG A 221 -13.07 -12.62 -20.39
CA ARG A 221 -13.04 -11.25 -19.88
C ARG A 221 -12.61 -11.23 -18.41
N LEU A 222 -12.14 -10.09 -17.92
CA LEU A 222 -11.97 -9.88 -16.49
C LEU A 222 -13.29 -9.33 -15.89
N VAL A 223 -13.65 -9.70 -14.68
CA VAL A 223 -14.87 -9.21 -14.02
C VAL A 223 -14.51 -8.85 -12.59
N ALA A 224 -14.87 -7.66 -12.12
CA ALA A 224 -14.72 -7.37 -10.69
C ALA A 224 -15.53 -8.39 -9.89
N HIS A 225 -14.86 -9.11 -9.01
CA HIS A 225 -15.49 -10.13 -8.19
C HIS A 225 -15.61 -9.67 -6.72
N SER A 226 -14.74 -8.75 -6.29
CA SER A 226 -14.75 -8.13 -4.96
C SER A 226 -14.22 -6.71 -5.04
N ASP A 227 -14.23 -6.01 -3.90
CA ASP A 227 -13.61 -4.68 -3.76
C ASP A 227 -12.08 -4.71 -3.94
N GLU A 228 -11.48 -5.90 -4.01
CA GLU A 228 -10.03 -6.09 -4.01
C GLU A 228 -9.47 -6.77 -5.26
N GLY A 229 -10.31 -7.36 -6.12
CA GLY A 229 -9.82 -8.16 -7.24
C GLY A 229 -10.80 -8.39 -8.39
N MET A 230 -10.23 -8.73 -9.54
CA MET A 230 -10.94 -9.19 -10.73
C MET A 230 -10.75 -10.69 -10.93
N ARG A 231 -11.78 -11.37 -11.42
CA ARG A 231 -11.71 -12.78 -11.81
C ARG A 231 -11.79 -12.90 -13.33
N LEU A 232 -11.02 -13.82 -13.91
CA LEU A 232 -11.16 -14.17 -15.31
C LEU A 232 -12.42 -15.03 -15.49
N HIS A 233 -13.31 -14.62 -16.38
CA HIS A 233 -14.47 -15.38 -16.80
C HIS A 233 -14.27 -15.87 -18.24
N GLU A 234 -14.66 -17.11 -18.52
CA GLU A 234 -14.66 -17.68 -19.86
C GLU A 234 -16.11 -17.89 -20.33
N LEU A 235 -16.40 -17.66 -21.61
CA LEU A 235 -17.70 -17.98 -22.18
C LEU A 235 -17.81 -19.50 -22.41
N ALA A 236 -18.57 -20.18 -21.56
CA ALA A 236 -18.76 -21.63 -21.60
C ALA A 236 -20.22 -22.02 -21.37
N GLY A 237 -20.73 -22.97 -22.16
CA GLY A 237 -22.11 -23.45 -21.99
C GLY A 237 -23.19 -22.40 -22.28
N GLY A 238 -22.87 -21.36 -23.06
CA GLY A 238 -23.79 -20.28 -23.40
C GLY A 238 -23.87 -19.16 -22.37
N GLY A 239 -22.97 -19.12 -21.37
CA GLY A 239 -22.87 -18.03 -20.42
C GLY A 239 -21.43 -17.85 -19.92
N TRP A 240 -21.17 -16.73 -19.26
CA TRP A 240 -19.87 -16.47 -18.66
C TRP A 240 -19.71 -17.30 -17.38
N GLN A 241 -18.64 -18.06 -17.30
CA GLN A 241 -18.30 -18.88 -16.14
C GLN A 241 -17.01 -18.34 -15.52
N PRO A 242 -16.97 -18.09 -14.20
CA PRO A 242 -15.73 -17.73 -13.53
C PRO A 242 -14.72 -18.87 -13.68
N THR A 243 -13.46 -18.52 -13.86
CA THR A 243 -12.32 -19.45 -13.76
C THR A 243 -11.63 -19.29 -12.41
N ASP A 244 -10.71 -20.19 -12.10
CA ASP A 244 -9.91 -20.11 -10.88
C ASP A 244 -8.78 -19.06 -10.95
N ARG A 245 -8.71 -18.27 -12.04
CA ARG A 245 -7.70 -17.21 -12.23
C ARG A 245 -8.22 -15.88 -11.71
N GLU A 246 -7.58 -15.36 -10.68
CA GLU A 246 -7.90 -14.07 -10.06
C GLU A 246 -6.72 -13.11 -10.23
N MET A 247 -7.01 -11.89 -10.68
CA MET A 247 -6.08 -10.78 -10.82
C MET A 247 -6.34 -9.79 -9.69
N ARG A 248 -5.35 -9.52 -8.87
CA ARG A 248 -5.41 -8.45 -7.85
C ARG A 248 -4.36 -7.42 -8.23
N PRO A 249 -4.76 -6.16 -8.50
CA PRO A 249 -5.92 -5.48 -7.92
C PRO A 249 -7.19 -5.43 -8.78
N LEU A 250 -8.26 -4.92 -8.15
CA LEU A 250 -9.42 -4.39 -8.85
C LEU A 250 -9.01 -3.23 -9.79
N MET A 251 -9.19 -3.44 -11.09
CA MET A 251 -8.99 -2.41 -12.11
C MET A 251 -10.25 -2.20 -12.93
N ALA A 252 -10.70 -0.96 -13.12
CA ALA A 252 -11.73 -0.68 -14.12
C ALA A 252 -11.08 -0.42 -15.49
N SER A 253 -11.67 -0.96 -16.56
CA SER A 253 -11.21 -0.72 -17.94
C SER A 253 -9.75 -1.16 -18.22
N ALA A 254 -9.27 -2.21 -17.56
CA ALA A 254 -8.01 -2.84 -17.96
C ALA A 254 -8.20 -3.55 -19.32
N VAL A 255 -7.26 -3.35 -20.23
CA VAL A 255 -7.26 -4.04 -21.52
C VAL A 255 -6.61 -5.41 -21.34
N VAL A 256 -7.19 -6.45 -21.93
CA VAL A 256 -6.67 -7.81 -21.80
C VAL A 256 -6.47 -8.43 -23.18
N GLY A 257 -5.34 -9.12 -23.36
CA GLY A 257 -4.96 -9.83 -24.57
C GLY A 257 -4.39 -11.21 -24.25
N PHE A 258 -4.41 -12.10 -25.25
CA PHE A 258 -3.79 -13.42 -25.15
C PHE A 258 -2.56 -13.48 -26.06
N ASP A 259 -1.38 -13.66 -25.49
CA ASP A 259 -0.18 -14.00 -26.23
C ASP A 259 -0.19 -15.49 -26.57
N LYS A 260 -0.65 -15.81 -27.78
CA LYS A 260 -0.69 -17.19 -28.29
C LYS A 260 0.68 -17.85 -28.37
N GLY A 261 1.74 -17.09 -28.63
CA GLY A 261 3.10 -17.61 -28.78
C GLY A 261 3.64 -18.13 -27.45
N ARG A 262 3.20 -17.51 -26.34
CA ARG A 262 3.62 -17.87 -24.97
C ARG A 262 2.57 -18.64 -24.18
N GLY A 263 1.30 -18.61 -24.62
CA GLY A 263 0.18 -19.19 -23.89
C GLY A 263 -0.22 -18.37 -22.67
N GLU A 264 0.04 -17.06 -22.69
CA GLU A 264 -0.12 -16.15 -21.55
C GLU A 264 -1.29 -15.18 -21.78
N LEU A 265 -2.04 -14.88 -20.73
CA LEU A 265 -2.92 -13.72 -20.71
C LEU A 265 -2.12 -12.52 -20.21
N VAL A 266 -2.24 -11.39 -20.89
CA VAL A 266 -1.59 -10.14 -20.51
C VAL A 266 -2.67 -9.09 -20.33
N SER A 267 -2.63 -8.37 -19.22
CA SER A 267 -3.51 -7.24 -18.90
C SER A 267 -2.66 -5.98 -18.75
N TYR A 268 -3.14 -4.85 -19.23
CA TYR A 268 -2.45 -3.56 -19.14
C TYR A 268 -3.40 -2.44 -18.74
N GLY A 269 -2.91 -1.55 -17.89
CA GLY A 269 -3.57 -0.30 -17.56
C GLY A 269 -4.85 -0.47 -16.75
N GLY A 270 -5.82 0.41 -16.98
CA GLY A 270 -7.05 0.50 -16.17
C GLY A 270 -6.93 1.44 -14.97
N GLN A 271 -8.06 1.77 -14.35
CA GLN A 271 -8.13 2.58 -13.12
C GLN A 271 -7.87 1.67 -11.92
N ASP A 272 -6.75 1.88 -11.23
CA ASP A 272 -6.36 1.10 -10.06
C ASP A 272 -6.98 1.72 -8.79
N PHE A 273 -7.98 1.04 -8.22
CA PHE A 273 -8.69 1.53 -7.05
C PHE A 273 -7.82 1.56 -5.78
N ARG A 274 -6.71 0.79 -5.71
CA ARG A 274 -5.74 0.91 -4.61
C ARG A 274 -5.01 2.24 -4.63
N LYS A 275 -4.95 2.90 -5.80
CA LYS A 275 -4.30 4.19 -6.04
C LYS A 275 -5.32 5.32 -6.18
N GLY A 276 -6.51 5.17 -5.58
CA GLY A 276 -7.56 6.18 -5.66
C GLY A 276 -8.24 6.27 -7.04
N ALA A 277 -8.32 5.15 -7.77
CA ALA A 277 -8.84 5.04 -9.13
C ALA A 277 -7.99 5.80 -10.18
N ASP A 278 -6.70 6.03 -9.88
CA ASP A 278 -5.74 6.54 -10.83
C ASP A 278 -5.50 5.54 -11.97
N TRP A 279 -5.33 6.06 -13.19
CA TRP A 279 -4.91 5.24 -14.33
C TRP A 279 -3.53 4.63 -14.05
N SER A 280 -3.44 3.31 -14.21
CA SER A 280 -2.21 2.54 -14.04
C SER A 280 -1.49 2.36 -15.39
N ASP A 281 -0.17 2.19 -15.34
CA ASP A 281 0.67 1.68 -16.43
C ASP A 281 1.18 0.26 -16.14
N GLU A 282 0.62 -0.37 -15.12
CA GLU A 282 1.00 -1.72 -14.72
C GLU A 282 0.57 -2.73 -15.79
N THR A 283 1.45 -3.71 -15.99
CA THR A 283 1.18 -4.88 -16.81
C THR A 283 1.11 -6.09 -15.90
N TRP A 284 0.11 -6.93 -16.12
CA TRP A 284 -0.10 -8.16 -15.38
C TRP A 284 -0.06 -9.31 -16.37
N VAL A 285 0.64 -10.39 -16.03
CA VAL A 285 0.73 -11.58 -16.86
C VAL A 285 0.19 -12.76 -16.06
N SER A 286 -0.63 -13.60 -16.66
CA SER A 286 -1.07 -14.84 -16.01
C SER A 286 0.14 -15.79 -15.91
N ASP A 287 0.60 -16.07 -14.71
CA ASP A 287 1.86 -16.76 -14.48
C ASP A 287 1.83 -18.23 -14.88
N GLY A 288 2.94 -18.64 -15.47
CA GLY A 288 3.38 -20.03 -15.61
C GLY A 288 4.37 -20.50 -14.53
N GLY A 289 4.58 -19.78 -13.41
CA GLY A 289 5.33 -20.31 -12.25
C GLY A 289 5.89 -19.32 -11.21
N ASP A 290 5.83 -19.78 -9.94
CA ASP A 290 6.43 -19.37 -8.64
C ASP A 290 5.87 -18.20 -7.78
N LEU A 291 5.89 -18.47 -6.45
CA LEU A 291 5.02 -18.00 -5.37
C LEU A 291 3.52 -18.25 -5.62
N VAL A 292 3.05 -19.39 -5.11
CA VAL A 292 1.65 -19.79 -5.23
C VAL A 292 0.86 -19.05 -4.17
N ASN A 293 -0.01 -18.12 -4.59
CA ASN A 293 -1.14 -17.71 -3.77
C ASN A 293 -2.03 -18.94 -3.55
N THR A 294 -1.88 -19.58 -2.40
CA THR A 294 -2.68 -20.76 -2.03
C THR A 294 -3.98 -20.31 -1.37
N ALA A 295 -4.73 -19.37 -1.97
CA ALA A 295 -6.03 -18.93 -1.46
C ALA A 295 -6.95 -20.11 -1.11
N SER A 296 -6.87 -21.23 -1.84
CA SER A 296 -7.60 -22.46 -1.55
C SER A 296 -7.27 -23.11 -0.19
N GLU A 297 -6.07 -22.89 0.35
CA GLU A 297 -5.72 -23.31 1.72
C GLU A 297 -6.28 -22.33 2.76
N ALA A 298 -6.47 -21.05 2.40
CA ALA A 298 -6.99 -20.00 3.26
C ALA A 298 -8.53 -19.89 3.28
N ASP A 299 -9.27 -20.65 2.46
CA ASP A 299 -10.74 -20.64 2.36
C ASP A 299 -11.49 -20.88 3.71
N ARG A 300 -10.78 -21.22 4.79
CA ARG A 300 -11.31 -21.35 6.15
C ARG A 300 -10.73 -20.39 7.17
N LEU A 301 -9.66 -19.67 6.84
CA LEU A 301 -9.02 -18.75 7.75
C LEU A 301 -9.70 -17.39 7.63
N GLU A 302 -10.45 -16.99 8.65
CA GLU A 302 -10.98 -15.63 8.74
C GLU A 302 -9.82 -14.70 9.13
N LEU A 303 -9.22 -14.03 8.14
CA LEU A 303 -8.19 -13.03 8.40
C LEU A 303 -8.84 -11.74 8.93
N GLY A 304 -8.28 -11.22 10.01
CA GLY A 304 -8.67 -9.92 10.56
C GLY A 304 -7.93 -8.77 9.87
N ARG A 305 -8.21 -7.53 10.29
CA ARG A 305 -7.41 -6.36 9.88
C ARG A 305 -5.93 -6.53 10.24
N HIS A 306 -5.67 -7.27 11.33
CA HIS A 306 -4.34 -7.70 11.75
C HIS A 306 -4.41 -9.16 12.19
N THR A 307 -3.37 -9.93 11.83
CA THR A 307 -3.24 -11.34 12.19
C THR A 307 -1.82 -11.60 12.64
N THR A 308 -1.63 -12.13 13.84
CA THR A 308 -0.32 -12.55 14.32
C THR A 308 -0.16 -14.06 14.15
N PRO A 309 0.78 -14.55 13.33
CA PRO A 309 1.21 -15.91 13.33
C PRO A 309 2.18 -16.18 14.49
N VAL A 310 1.98 -17.29 15.18
CA VAL A 310 2.87 -17.81 16.21
C VAL A 310 3.13 -19.30 15.98
N GLN A 311 4.18 -19.86 16.57
CA GLN A 311 4.37 -21.32 16.58
C GLN A 311 3.89 -21.91 17.91
N LEU A 312 3.01 -22.92 17.84
CA LEU A 312 2.49 -23.65 18.99
C LEU A 312 2.59 -25.16 18.72
N ASP A 313 3.27 -25.91 19.59
CA ASP A 313 3.49 -27.36 19.42
C ASP A 313 3.96 -27.75 17.99
N GLY A 314 4.90 -26.97 17.45
CA GLY A 314 5.44 -27.16 16.11
C GLY A 314 4.45 -26.93 14.95
N LYS A 315 3.30 -26.32 15.21
CA LYS A 315 2.34 -25.84 14.20
C LYS A 315 2.39 -24.33 14.08
N LEU A 316 2.16 -23.82 12.88
CA LEU A 316 1.83 -22.41 12.69
C LEU A 316 0.39 -22.16 13.18
N VAL A 317 0.20 -21.13 13.99
CA VAL A 317 -1.11 -20.69 14.48
C VAL A 317 -1.32 -19.24 14.06
N ALA A 318 -2.39 -18.94 13.34
CA ALA A 318 -2.80 -17.60 12.98
C ALA A 318 -3.82 -17.09 14.00
N ILE A 319 -3.58 -15.93 14.60
CA ILE A 319 -4.48 -15.32 15.57
C ILE A 319 -5.07 -14.06 14.97
N ASN A 320 -6.39 -14.04 14.76
CA ASN A 320 -7.11 -12.88 14.22
C ASN A 320 -7.33 -11.86 15.36
N HIS A 321 -6.81 -10.64 15.21
CA HIS A 321 -6.89 -9.62 16.27
C HIS A 321 -8.31 -9.08 16.49
N SER A 322 -9.14 -9.11 15.44
CA SER A 322 -10.51 -8.59 15.45
C SER A 322 -11.47 -9.54 16.16
N THR A 323 -11.28 -10.85 16.00
CA THR A 323 -12.16 -11.88 16.58
C THR A 323 -11.54 -12.61 17.77
N LEU A 324 -10.22 -12.47 17.98
CA LEU A 324 -9.40 -13.26 18.90
C LEU A 324 -9.51 -14.78 18.67
N ALA A 325 -10.00 -15.19 17.51
CA ALA A 325 -9.95 -16.57 17.07
C ALA A 325 -8.50 -16.96 16.80
N ALA A 326 -8.15 -18.20 17.07
CA ALA A 326 -6.87 -18.77 16.68
C ALA A 326 -7.12 -20.03 15.87
N ASP A 327 -6.46 -20.14 14.73
CA ASP A 327 -6.52 -21.29 13.84
C ASP A 327 -5.12 -21.88 13.73
N ALA A 328 -5.00 -23.20 13.85
CA ALA A 328 -3.74 -23.92 13.70
C ALA A 328 -3.67 -24.59 12.33
N LEU A 329 -2.55 -24.41 11.62
CA LEU A 329 -2.30 -25.06 10.35
C LEU A 329 -1.89 -26.52 10.58
N GLY A 330 -2.75 -27.45 10.17
CA GLY A 330 -2.49 -28.89 10.18
C GLY A 330 -2.27 -29.46 8.78
N VAL A 331 -2.06 -30.79 8.71
CA VAL A 331 -1.85 -31.52 7.45
C VAL A 331 -3.06 -31.40 6.49
N GLY A 332 -4.26 -31.17 7.03
CA GLY A 332 -5.50 -31.01 6.27
C GLY A 332 -5.94 -29.57 6.02
N GLY A 333 -5.08 -28.58 6.32
CA GLY A 333 -5.42 -27.15 6.29
C GLY A 333 -5.62 -26.56 7.70
N TRP A 334 -6.25 -25.38 7.76
CA TRP A 334 -6.52 -24.68 9.02
C TRP A 334 -7.62 -25.36 9.85
N GLU A 335 -7.34 -25.52 11.14
CA GLU A 335 -8.24 -26.07 12.15
C GLU A 335 -8.43 -25.06 13.28
N VAL A 336 -9.67 -24.78 13.66
CA VAL A 336 -9.98 -23.87 14.78
C VAL A 336 -9.35 -24.40 16.06
N LEU A 337 -8.44 -23.61 16.63
CA LEU A 337 -7.76 -23.88 17.90
C LEU A 337 -8.47 -23.18 19.05
N VAL A 338 -8.83 -21.90 18.88
CA VAL A 338 -9.58 -21.09 19.84
C VAL A 338 -10.76 -20.47 19.10
N ASP A 339 -11.98 -20.75 19.57
CA ASP A 339 -13.19 -20.21 18.97
C ASP A 339 -13.19 -18.67 19.00
N PRO A 340 -13.76 -18.02 17.96
CA PRO A 340 -13.98 -16.58 17.96
C PRO A 340 -14.66 -16.11 19.25
N VAL A 341 -14.16 -15.01 19.79
CA VAL A 341 -14.72 -14.38 20.96
C VAL A 341 -15.97 -13.62 20.55
N ASP A 342 -17.14 -14.04 21.03
CA ASP A 342 -18.38 -13.29 20.84
C ASP A 342 -18.24 -11.92 21.52
N SER A 343 -18.36 -10.85 20.74
CA SER A 343 -18.35 -9.47 21.23
C SER A 343 -19.42 -9.21 22.30
N HIS A 344 -20.43 -10.09 22.41
CA HIS A 344 -21.48 -10.10 23.41
C HIS A 344 -21.23 -11.04 24.60
N ASP A 345 -20.07 -11.68 24.75
CA ASP A 345 -19.77 -12.53 25.92
C ASP A 345 -19.51 -11.66 27.17
N ALA A 346 -20.33 -11.83 28.22
CA ALA A 346 -20.34 -11.00 29.43
C ALA A 346 -19.07 -11.19 30.28
N ASP A 347 -18.43 -12.34 30.14
CA ASP A 347 -17.28 -12.72 30.95
C ASP A 347 -15.98 -12.04 30.48
N LEU A 348 -16.00 -11.38 29.32
CA LEU A 348 -14.86 -10.63 28.78
C LEU A 348 -14.57 -9.32 29.51
N GLY A 349 -15.50 -8.84 30.34
CA GLY A 349 -15.29 -7.70 31.24
C GLY A 349 -14.64 -6.48 30.54
N PRO A 350 -13.41 -6.06 30.92
CA PRO A 350 -12.71 -4.91 30.34
C PRO A 350 -12.51 -4.95 28.82
N LEU A 351 -12.39 -6.14 28.21
CA LEU A 351 -12.24 -6.31 26.75
C LEU A 351 -13.47 -5.84 25.97
N ARG A 352 -14.62 -5.61 26.64
CA ARG A 352 -15.82 -5.02 26.01
C ARG A 352 -15.73 -3.50 25.82
N HIS A 353 -14.92 -2.82 26.64
CA HIS A 353 -14.90 -1.35 26.71
C HIS A 353 -13.76 -0.75 25.92
N SER A 354 -12.62 -1.44 25.85
CA SER A 354 -11.72 -1.28 24.72
C SER A 354 -12.46 -1.90 23.55
N ARG A 355 -12.91 -1.09 22.58
CA ARG A 355 -12.96 -1.61 21.20
C ARG A 355 -11.60 -2.26 21.02
N LEU A 356 -11.54 -3.57 20.82
CA LEU A 356 -10.29 -4.29 20.58
C LEU A 356 -9.61 -3.54 19.45
N TYR A 357 -8.75 -2.61 19.82
CA TYR A 357 -7.89 -1.92 18.91
C TYR A 357 -6.92 -3.03 18.61
N ASP A 358 -7.17 -3.74 17.53
CA ASP A 358 -6.35 -4.81 16.99
C ASP A 358 -4.86 -4.45 17.00
N LEU A 359 -4.51 -3.18 16.80
CA LEU A 359 -3.15 -2.63 16.97
C LEU A 359 -2.61 -2.57 18.41
N SER A 360 -3.39 -2.99 19.41
CA SER A 360 -3.08 -2.86 20.85
C SER A 360 -3.00 -4.21 21.57
N VAL A 361 -3.14 -5.32 20.85
CA VAL A 361 -2.97 -6.67 21.40
C VAL A 361 -1.67 -7.25 20.87
N ASN A 362 -0.93 -7.95 21.72
CA ASN A 362 0.33 -8.60 21.33
C ASN A 362 0.27 -10.06 21.76
N PHE A 363 0.77 -10.96 20.91
CA PHE A 363 0.64 -12.40 21.13
C PHE A 363 2.00 -13.08 21.30
N ALA A 364 1.99 -14.18 22.06
CA ALA A 364 3.08 -15.14 22.10
C ALA A 364 2.50 -16.54 22.32
N ALA A 365 3.24 -17.57 21.91
CA ALA A 365 2.90 -18.96 22.15
C ALA A 365 3.98 -19.62 23.00
N GLY A 366 3.54 -20.38 24.01
CA GLY A 366 4.38 -21.34 24.72
C GLY A 366 4.28 -22.73 24.11
N ASP A 367 4.40 -23.78 24.91
CA ASP A 367 4.35 -25.16 24.40
C ASP A 367 2.94 -25.55 23.93
N ASP A 368 1.93 -25.31 24.77
CA ASP A 368 0.52 -25.68 24.53
C ASP A 368 -0.47 -24.53 24.79
N THR A 369 0.07 -23.34 25.05
CA THR A 369 -0.65 -22.20 25.58
C THR A 369 -0.37 -20.94 24.75
N LEU A 370 -1.43 -20.26 24.34
CA LEU A 370 -1.38 -18.91 23.78
C LEU A 370 -1.45 -17.87 24.89
N TYR A 371 -0.72 -16.77 24.71
CA TYR A 371 -0.70 -15.61 25.58
C TYR A 371 -1.05 -14.37 24.77
N MET A 372 -1.90 -13.52 25.33
CA MET A 372 -2.26 -12.22 24.75
C MET A 372 -2.08 -11.13 25.80
N LEU A 373 -1.30 -10.11 25.47
CA LEU A 373 -1.24 -8.87 26.23
C LEU A 373 -2.21 -7.87 25.60
N ASP A 374 -3.20 -7.40 26.35
CA ASP A 374 -4.13 -6.37 25.89
C ASP A 374 -3.55 -4.95 26.04
N GLY A 375 -4.23 -3.97 25.43
CA GLY A 375 -3.76 -2.59 25.41
C GLY A 375 -3.74 -1.88 26.77
N ASP A 376 -4.42 -2.42 27.78
CA ASP A 376 -4.40 -1.91 29.15
C ASP A 376 -3.31 -2.61 30.01
N GLY A 377 -2.55 -3.53 29.42
CA GLY A 377 -1.51 -4.34 30.06
C GLY A 377 -2.07 -5.54 30.82
N GLY A 378 -3.32 -5.94 30.56
CA GLY A 378 -3.90 -7.19 31.02
C GLY A 378 -3.30 -8.38 30.26
N LEU A 379 -2.96 -9.45 30.98
CA LEU A 379 -2.45 -10.68 30.38
C LEU A 379 -3.55 -11.74 30.37
N TRP A 380 -3.75 -12.34 29.20
CA TRP A 380 -4.75 -13.37 28.93
C TRP A 380 -4.07 -14.62 28.39
N THR A 381 -4.75 -15.74 28.52
CA THR A 381 -4.28 -17.03 28.01
C THR A 381 -5.41 -17.86 27.44
N SER A 382 -5.10 -18.67 26.43
CA SER A 382 -5.99 -19.68 25.89
C SER A 382 -5.20 -20.92 25.45
N SER A 383 -5.91 -22.03 25.25
CA SER A 383 -5.36 -23.27 24.70
C SER A 383 -6.40 -23.94 23.80
N ALA A 384 -6.03 -25.02 23.12
CA ALA A 384 -6.89 -25.74 22.19
C ALA A 384 -8.28 -26.05 22.80
N GLY A 385 -9.35 -25.58 22.17
CA GLY A 385 -10.74 -25.80 22.59
C GLY A 385 -11.15 -25.06 23.88
N SER A 386 -10.34 -24.12 24.36
CA SER A 386 -10.62 -23.31 25.55
C SER A 386 -10.96 -21.86 25.19
N LYS A 387 -11.69 -21.19 26.07
CA LYS A 387 -11.91 -19.74 26.00
C LYS A 387 -10.71 -18.98 26.55
N TRP A 388 -10.52 -17.75 26.09
CA TRP A 388 -9.58 -16.80 26.69
C TRP A 388 -9.90 -16.57 28.19
N ARG A 389 -8.86 -16.65 29.02
CA ARG A 389 -8.94 -16.44 30.47
C ARG A 389 -7.90 -15.41 30.90
N GLN A 390 -8.32 -14.41 31.67
CA GLN A 390 -7.41 -13.43 32.23
C GLN A 390 -6.48 -14.07 33.28
N LEU A 391 -5.17 -13.97 33.07
CA LEU A 391 -4.13 -14.35 34.03
C LEU A 391 -3.79 -13.20 34.97
N CYS A 392 -3.74 -11.98 34.44
CA CYS A 392 -3.38 -10.78 35.20
C CYS A 392 -4.22 -9.58 34.72
N GLY A 393 -4.79 -8.83 35.67
CA GLY A 393 -5.54 -7.61 35.35
C GLY A 393 -4.64 -6.42 35.02
N PRO A 394 -5.21 -5.34 34.45
CA PRO A 394 -4.49 -4.08 34.17
C PRO A 394 -3.78 -3.50 35.39
N GLY A 395 -2.68 -2.78 35.17
CA GLY A 395 -1.93 -2.05 36.22
C GLY A 395 -1.13 -2.91 37.20
N ARG A 396 -0.97 -4.21 36.93
CA ARG A 396 -0.14 -5.14 37.72
C ARG A 396 1.13 -5.59 36.99
N GLY A 397 1.59 -4.80 36.03
CA GLY A 397 2.73 -5.10 35.16
C GLY A 397 3.14 -3.87 34.34
N PRO A 398 3.51 -4.01 33.06
CA PRO A 398 4.05 -2.94 32.22
C PRO A 398 3.19 -1.65 32.15
N ASN A 399 1.93 -1.66 32.59
CA ASN A 399 0.93 -0.59 32.36
C ASN A 399 0.53 -0.48 30.88
N GLY A 400 -0.58 0.21 30.59
CA GLY A 400 -1.14 0.33 29.23
C GLY A 400 -0.32 1.17 28.24
N HIS A 401 0.89 1.62 28.60
CA HIS A 401 1.79 2.35 27.68
C HIS A 401 2.48 1.42 26.65
N TYR A 402 2.27 0.11 26.78
CA TYR A 402 2.96 -0.97 26.06
C TYR A 402 2.11 -1.57 24.92
N ALA A 403 0.89 -1.07 24.73
CA ALA A 403 -0.06 -1.62 23.78
C ALA A 403 0.45 -1.64 22.33
N ARG A 404 1.21 -0.60 21.95
CA ARG A 404 1.74 -0.43 20.60
C ARG A 404 3.24 -0.62 20.67
N ARG A 405 3.78 -1.53 19.83
CA ARG A 405 5.23 -1.69 19.59
C ARG A 405 6.02 -2.38 20.70
N VAL A 406 5.46 -3.42 21.31
CA VAL A 406 6.24 -4.31 22.19
C VAL A 406 6.58 -5.59 21.46
N ALA A 407 7.73 -6.16 21.81
CA ALA A 407 8.08 -7.50 21.41
C ALA A 407 7.72 -8.47 22.54
N MET A 408 6.99 -9.54 22.24
CA MET A 408 6.55 -10.52 23.23
C MET A 408 6.93 -11.93 22.79
N ALA A 409 7.58 -12.70 23.66
CA ALA A 409 7.97 -14.08 23.38
C ALA A 409 7.91 -14.94 24.66
N PHE A 410 7.61 -16.23 24.52
CA PHE A 410 7.64 -17.18 25.64
C PHE A 410 8.98 -17.93 25.66
N ASP A 411 9.79 -17.69 26.69
CA ASP A 411 11.07 -18.39 26.92
C ASP A 411 10.78 -19.81 27.43
N ALA A 412 10.66 -20.77 26.51
CA ALA A 412 10.29 -22.16 26.82
C ALA A 412 11.30 -22.84 27.75
N ALA A 413 12.60 -22.54 27.59
CA ALA A 413 13.66 -23.08 28.44
C ALA A 413 13.50 -22.69 29.92
N ARG A 414 12.80 -21.59 30.21
CA ARG A 414 12.63 -21.03 31.56
C ARG A 414 11.17 -20.84 31.99
N GLU A 415 10.23 -21.35 31.19
CA GLU A 415 8.78 -21.31 31.43
C GLU A 415 8.26 -19.93 31.85
N ARG A 416 8.59 -18.89 31.06
CA ARG A 416 8.23 -17.50 31.38
C ARG A 416 7.96 -16.69 30.14
N LEU A 417 7.08 -15.71 30.26
CA LEU A 417 6.81 -14.75 29.20
C LEU A 417 7.77 -13.56 29.35
N VAL A 418 8.35 -13.14 28.24
CA VAL A 418 9.23 -11.97 28.15
C VAL A 418 8.52 -10.93 27.30
N LEU A 419 8.47 -9.71 27.81
CA LEU A 419 7.99 -8.54 27.12
C LEU A 419 9.12 -7.51 27.07
N PHE A 420 9.41 -6.96 25.90
CA PHE A 420 10.39 -5.92 25.71
C PHE A 420 9.79 -4.71 24.99
N GLY A 421 10.23 -3.52 25.37
CA GLY A 421 10.03 -2.33 24.55
C GLY A 421 8.77 -1.52 24.91
N GLY A 422 8.11 -0.99 23.88
CA GLY A 422 7.02 -0.02 23.99
C GLY A 422 7.44 1.36 23.48
N VAL A 423 6.47 2.20 23.11
CA VAL A 423 6.66 3.48 22.37
C VAL A 423 7.76 4.39 22.95
N GLU A 424 8.03 4.31 24.25
CA GLU A 424 9.02 5.16 24.93
C GLU A 424 9.81 4.38 26.01
N SER A 425 9.96 3.07 25.87
CA SER A 425 10.62 2.24 26.89
C SER A 425 11.50 1.18 26.27
N ASN A 426 12.64 0.91 26.90
CA ASN A 426 13.46 -0.29 26.68
C ASN A 426 13.45 -1.19 27.92
N THR A 427 12.43 -1.05 28.78
CA THR A 427 12.28 -1.95 29.92
C THR A 427 11.94 -3.35 29.44
N THR A 428 12.40 -4.33 30.21
CA THR A 428 12.06 -5.72 30.00
C THR A 428 11.18 -6.15 31.16
N TRP A 429 10.08 -6.82 30.86
CA TRP A 429 9.18 -7.39 31.85
C TRP A 429 9.14 -8.90 31.69
N VAL A 430 9.19 -9.60 32.82
CA VAL A 430 9.08 -11.06 32.84
C VAL A 430 7.84 -11.43 33.63
N PHE A 431 6.96 -12.23 33.02
CA PHE A 431 5.84 -12.84 33.71
C PHE A 431 6.17 -14.29 34.05
N GLY A 432 6.17 -14.60 35.35
CA GLY A 432 6.34 -15.96 35.85
C GLY A 432 5.37 -16.26 37.01
N GLN A 433 5.74 -17.22 37.87
CA GLN A 433 4.86 -17.70 38.96
C GLN A 433 4.38 -16.59 39.93
N LYS A 434 5.11 -15.49 40.06
CA LYS A 434 4.80 -14.38 40.98
C LYS A 434 4.13 -13.19 40.28
N GLY A 435 3.74 -13.33 39.01
CA GLY A 435 3.26 -12.23 38.18
C GLY A 435 4.40 -11.49 37.48
N TRP A 436 4.09 -10.29 36.98
CA TRP A 436 5.05 -9.41 36.30
C TRP A 436 6.14 -8.90 37.23
N GLN A 437 7.37 -8.95 36.76
CA GLN A 437 8.54 -8.32 37.38
C GLN A 437 9.29 -7.54 36.31
N GLU A 438 9.57 -6.28 36.59
CA GLU A 438 10.49 -5.50 35.76
C GLU A 438 11.90 -6.05 35.95
N PHE A 439 12.57 -6.24 34.83
CA PHE A 439 13.91 -6.77 34.77
C PHE A 439 14.90 -5.60 34.66
N ASP A 440 15.62 -5.32 35.75
CA ASP A 440 16.55 -4.21 35.86
C ASP A 440 17.95 -4.64 35.40
N ASP A 441 18.19 -4.60 34.08
CA ASP A 441 19.50 -4.89 33.49
C ASP A 441 20.33 -3.61 33.34
N GLU A 442 21.65 -3.71 33.53
CA GLU A 442 22.59 -2.62 33.23
C GLU A 442 22.80 -2.50 31.72
N ILE A 443 22.75 -3.63 30.99
CA ILE A 443 22.89 -3.70 29.54
C ILE A 443 21.51 -3.99 28.96
N ARG A 444 20.99 -3.12 28.10
CA ARG A 444 19.68 -3.31 27.46
C ARG A 444 19.75 -3.04 25.97
N PRO A 445 18.89 -3.70 25.18
CA PRO A 445 18.64 -3.30 23.82
C PRO A 445 18.20 -1.82 23.75
N ILE A 446 18.47 -1.20 22.61
CA ILE A 446 18.01 0.17 22.35
C ILE A 446 16.48 0.22 22.39
N HIS A 447 15.94 1.39 22.76
CA HIS A 447 14.50 1.62 22.61
C HIS A 447 14.11 1.59 21.13
N GLY A 448 12.86 1.21 20.84
CA GLY A 448 12.36 1.16 19.47
C GLY A 448 11.34 0.05 19.27
N VAL A 449 10.92 -0.10 18.01
CA VAL A 449 10.17 -1.28 17.59
C VAL A 449 11.15 -2.43 17.53
N ALA A 450 10.80 -3.52 18.19
CA ALA A 450 11.57 -4.74 18.14
C ALA A 450 10.66 -5.92 17.80
N SER A 451 11.27 -6.98 17.29
CA SER A 451 10.61 -8.26 17.08
C SER A 451 11.35 -9.31 17.91
N ALA A 452 10.60 -10.15 18.64
CA ALA A 452 11.17 -11.17 19.51
C ALA A 452 10.71 -12.55 19.08
N VAL A 453 11.60 -13.53 19.20
CA VAL A 453 11.28 -14.94 18.99
C VAL A 453 11.94 -15.81 20.04
N SER A 454 11.27 -16.89 20.39
CA SER A 454 11.79 -17.90 21.31
C SER A 454 12.58 -18.97 20.56
N THR A 455 13.67 -19.41 21.16
CA THR A 455 14.56 -20.46 20.65
C THR A 455 15.01 -21.36 21.82
N PRO A 456 15.61 -22.53 21.57
CA PRO A 456 16.22 -23.35 22.61
C PRO A 456 17.28 -22.63 23.46
N GLU A 457 17.94 -21.61 22.92
CA GLU A 457 19.03 -20.84 23.52
C GLU A 457 18.48 -19.71 24.43
N GLY A 458 17.29 -19.20 24.12
CA GLY A 458 16.63 -18.13 24.85
C GLY A 458 15.70 -17.30 23.97
N VAL A 459 15.46 -16.05 24.37
CA VAL A 459 14.67 -15.11 23.57
C VAL A 459 15.61 -14.24 22.77
N TYR A 460 15.52 -14.31 21.46
CA TYR A 460 16.16 -13.38 20.56
C TYR A 460 15.26 -12.17 20.32
N LEU A 461 15.88 -11.01 20.22
CA LEU A 461 15.23 -9.73 19.97
C LEU A 461 16.01 -8.97 18.91
N LEU A 462 15.36 -8.67 17.78
CA LEU A 462 15.89 -7.78 16.77
C LEU A 462 15.43 -6.36 17.06
N ALA A 463 16.37 -5.45 17.37
CA ALA A 463 16.13 -4.06 17.69
C ALA A 463 17.02 -3.14 16.84
N GLY A 464 16.48 -2.67 15.72
CA GLY A 464 17.27 -1.99 14.68
C GLY A 464 18.27 -2.96 14.03
N PRO A 465 19.56 -2.58 13.89
CA PRO A 465 20.58 -3.48 13.33
C PRO A 465 21.08 -4.54 14.31
N ASP A 466 20.73 -4.41 15.59
CA ASP A 466 21.28 -5.24 16.66
C ASP A 466 20.36 -6.41 16.97
N LEU A 467 20.95 -7.60 17.06
CA LEU A 467 20.30 -8.80 17.53
C LEU A 467 20.78 -9.10 18.95
N TRP A 468 19.81 -9.18 19.86
CA TRP A 468 20.02 -9.37 21.28
C TRP A 468 19.51 -10.74 21.71
N LEU A 469 20.21 -11.39 22.63
CA LEU A 469 19.81 -12.64 23.26
C LEU A 469 19.61 -12.40 24.75
N LEU A 470 18.42 -12.73 25.25
CA LEU A 470 18.14 -12.77 26.69
C LEU A 470 18.42 -14.17 27.23
N GLU A 471 19.50 -14.29 28.00
CA GLU A 471 19.83 -15.50 28.75
C GLU A 471 19.66 -15.26 30.23
N GLU A 472 18.83 -16.08 30.88
CA GLU A 472 18.53 -15.98 32.31
C GLU A 472 18.01 -14.59 32.71
N THR A 473 18.90 -13.66 32.93
CA THR A 473 18.66 -12.33 33.47
C THR A 473 19.66 -11.35 32.88
N CYS A 474 20.17 -11.57 31.67
CA CYS A 474 20.96 -10.56 31.00
C CYS A 474 20.71 -10.53 29.50
N TRP A 475 20.56 -9.32 28.96
CA TRP A 475 20.63 -9.08 27.53
C TRP A 475 22.09 -9.02 27.10
N ARG A 476 22.41 -9.76 26.03
CA ARG A 476 23.71 -9.69 25.36
C ARG A 476 23.46 -9.38 23.89
N CYS A 477 24.17 -8.40 23.34
CA CYS A 477 24.17 -8.21 21.89
C CYS A 477 25.02 -9.35 21.30
N VAL A 478 24.40 -10.16 20.45
CA VAL A 478 25.05 -11.37 19.89
C VAL A 478 25.37 -11.24 18.41
N ALA A 479 24.86 -10.19 17.79
CA ALA A 479 25.01 -9.91 16.37
C ALA A 479 24.62 -8.47 16.09
N SER A 480 25.29 -7.84 15.13
CA SER A 480 24.96 -6.49 14.69
C SER A 480 25.29 -6.36 13.21
N ASP A 481 24.28 -5.97 12.43
CA ASP A 481 24.40 -5.78 10.99
C ASP A 481 23.77 -4.42 10.61
N PRO A 482 24.57 -3.37 10.43
CA PRO A 482 24.06 -2.03 10.14
C PRO A 482 23.41 -1.90 8.76
N ASP A 483 23.66 -2.84 7.87
CA ASP A 483 23.10 -2.84 6.51
C ASP A 483 21.73 -3.54 6.48
N TRP A 484 21.43 -4.37 7.47
CA TRP A 484 20.13 -5.04 7.59
C TRP A 484 19.07 -4.14 8.23
N ARG A 485 17.95 -3.97 7.52
CA ARG A 485 16.76 -3.23 8.00
C ARG A 485 15.59 -4.17 8.26
N GLY A 486 15.87 -5.22 9.03
CA GLY A 486 14.86 -6.18 9.45
C GLY A 486 13.82 -5.57 10.38
N ALA A 487 12.55 -5.86 10.12
CA ALA A 487 11.41 -5.48 10.95
C ALA A 487 10.87 -6.66 11.77
N HIS A 488 10.90 -7.86 11.20
CA HIS A 488 10.33 -9.07 11.83
C HIS A 488 11.38 -10.16 11.99
N LEU A 489 11.28 -10.91 13.09
CA LEU A 489 12.15 -12.01 13.44
C LEU A 489 11.31 -13.28 13.62
N CYS A 490 11.71 -14.36 12.95
CA CYS A 490 11.08 -15.68 13.06
C CYS A 490 12.14 -16.74 13.34
N TYR A 491 11.70 -17.88 13.89
CA TYR A 491 12.56 -19.02 14.19
C TYR A 491 12.12 -20.24 13.39
N ASP A 492 13.04 -20.76 12.59
CA ASP A 492 12.88 -22.05 11.93
C ASP A 492 13.44 -23.15 12.85
N SER A 493 12.54 -23.79 13.59
CA SER A 493 12.85 -24.87 14.52
C SER A 493 13.37 -26.15 13.85
N LYS A 494 13.08 -26.35 12.56
CA LYS A 494 13.56 -27.52 11.80
C LYS A 494 15.05 -27.39 11.48
N ARG A 495 15.52 -26.18 11.19
CA ARG A 495 16.92 -25.88 10.84
C ARG A 495 17.72 -25.28 11.99
N ASN A 496 17.06 -24.93 13.09
CA ASN A 496 17.63 -24.14 14.17
C ASN A 496 18.22 -22.81 13.66
N ALA A 497 17.41 -22.04 12.93
CA ALA A 497 17.84 -20.83 12.23
C ALA A 497 16.94 -19.63 12.55
N LEU A 498 17.54 -18.43 12.60
CA LEU A 498 16.79 -17.17 12.63
C LEU A 498 16.57 -16.67 11.21
N LEU A 499 15.33 -16.30 10.95
CA LEU A 499 14.89 -15.65 9.74
C LEU A 499 14.46 -14.24 10.08
N SER A 500 14.75 -13.28 9.21
CA SER A 500 14.26 -11.92 9.34
C SER A 500 13.67 -11.42 8.04
N PHE A 501 12.63 -10.59 8.15
CA PHE A 501 12.03 -9.89 7.03
C PHE A 501 12.38 -8.42 7.13
N GLY A 502 13.05 -7.89 6.10
CA GLY A 502 13.52 -6.52 6.08
C GLY A 502 13.37 -5.89 4.70
N GLU A 503 13.35 -4.56 4.65
CA GLU A 503 13.29 -3.82 3.40
C GLU A 503 14.71 -3.41 2.97
N ASP A 504 15.12 -3.78 1.75
CA ASP A 504 16.45 -3.47 1.22
C ASP A 504 16.44 -2.40 0.11
N GLY A 505 15.58 -1.39 0.21
CA GLY A 505 15.49 -0.30 -0.79
C GLY A 505 14.96 -0.71 -2.17
N ASP A 506 15.11 -1.98 -2.53
CA ASP A 506 14.58 -2.64 -3.72
C ASP A 506 13.33 -3.50 -3.40
N GLY A 507 12.86 -3.49 -2.16
CA GLY A 507 11.67 -4.20 -1.70
C GLY A 507 11.88 -5.01 -0.42
N TRP A 508 10.92 -5.88 -0.10
CA TRP A 508 11.00 -6.77 1.05
C TRP A 508 11.83 -8.02 0.73
N ARG A 509 12.67 -8.44 1.68
CA ARG A 509 13.52 -9.63 1.58
C ARG A 509 13.35 -10.53 2.78
N LEU A 510 13.54 -11.82 2.53
CA LEU A 510 13.80 -12.81 3.57
C LEU A 510 15.32 -12.98 3.72
N GLY A 511 15.81 -12.62 4.89
CA GLY A 511 17.18 -12.83 5.34
C GLY A 511 17.30 -14.02 6.29
N VAL A 512 18.44 -14.71 6.24
CA VAL A 512 18.84 -15.70 7.25
C VAL A 512 20.17 -15.28 7.86
N TRP A 513 20.35 -15.51 9.16
CA TRP A 513 21.63 -15.23 9.81
C TRP A 513 22.67 -16.32 9.49
N VAL A 514 23.77 -15.94 8.83
CA VAL A 514 24.89 -16.82 8.42
C VAL A 514 26.21 -16.05 8.53
N ASP A 515 27.25 -16.68 9.10
CA ASP A 515 28.62 -16.13 9.16
C ASP A 515 28.71 -14.66 9.63
N ASP A 516 28.02 -14.34 10.73
CA ASP A 516 27.98 -13.01 11.36
C ASP A 516 27.30 -11.89 10.54
N ALA A 517 26.44 -12.21 9.57
CA ALA A 517 25.64 -11.24 8.83
C ALA A 517 24.26 -11.78 8.41
N TRP A 518 23.32 -10.88 8.07
CA TRP A 518 22.09 -11.27 7.40
C TRP A 518 22.34 -11.52 5.92
N ARG A 519 22.03 -12.74 5.47
CA ARG A 519 22.10 -13.13 4.06
C ARG A 519 20.71 -13.18 3.45
N ASN A 520 20.50 -12.39 2.40
CA ASN A 520 19.30 -12.48 1.56
C ASN A 520 19.18 -13.87 0.92
N VAL A 521 18.07 -14.56 1.16
CA VAL A 521 17.78 -15.89 0.60
C VAL A 521 16.55 -15.93 -0.29
N ALA A 522 15.66 -14.94 -0.17
CA ALA A 522 14.57 -14.74 -1.11
C ALA A 522 14.14 -13.27 -1.18
N ALA A 523 13.69 -12.85 -2.35
CA ALA A 523 12.89 -11.64 -2.51
C ALA A 523 11.44 -11.97 -2.14
N LEU A 524 10.76 -11.06 -1.46
CA LEU A 524 9.30 -11.11 -1.38
C LEU A 524 8.71 -10.38 -2.60
N PRO A 525 7.52 -10.79 -3.06
CA PRO A 525 6.78 -10.06 -4.09
C PRO A 525 6.53 -8.61 -3.70
N ASP A 526 6.51 -7.71 -4.68
CA ASP A 526 6.28 -6.27 -4.46
C ASP A 526 4.87 -5.96 -3.93
N ASP A 527 3.93 -6.90 -4.06
CA ASP A 527 2.56 -6.78 -3.56
C ASP A 527 2.41 -7.30 -2.12
N VAL A 528 3.43 -7.95 -1.55
CA VAL A 528 3.46 -8.23 -0.11
C VAL A 528 3.59 -6.89 0.63
N ARG A 529 2.52 -6.49 1.31
CA ARG A 529 2.50 -5.31 2.17
C ARG A 529 2.46 -5.74 3.62
N LEU A 530 3.62 -5.89 4.24
CA LEU A 530 3.67 -6.03 5.69
C LEU A 530 3.16 -4.72 6.30
N ALA A 531 1.97 -4.76 6.90
CA ALA A 531 1.17 -3.57 7.21
C ALA A 531 1.91 -2.57 8.11
N THR A 532 2.91 -3.05 8.85
CA THR A 532 3.67 -2.24 9.79
C THR A 532 5.07 -2.83 10.00
N PRO A 533 6.12 -2.31 9.32
CA PRO A 533 7.52 -2.54 9.69
C PRO A 533 7.85 -2.13 11.14
N TYR A 534 6.87 -1.55 11.84
CA TYR A 534 7.00 -0.85 13.10
C TYR A 534 5.96 -1.27 14.14
N SER A 535 5.21 -2.35 13.93
CA SER A 535 4.42 -2.99 15.00
C SER A 535 5.16 -4.24 15.47
N GLY A 536 4.97 -4.62 16.74
CA GLY A 536 5.49 -5.91 17.23
C GLY A 536 4.73 -7.10 16.65
N ASP A 537 3.62 -6.84 15.96
CA ASP A 537 2.78 -7.83 15.31
C ASP A 537 3.44 -8.21 13.99
N ALA A 538 3.95 -9.43 13.91
CA ALA A 538 4.40 -9.98 12.65
C ALA A 538 3.18 -10.43 11.87
N GLU A 539 3.11 -10.13 10.58
CA GLU A 539 2.19 -10.81 9.64
C GLU A 539 2.86 -12.05 9.04
N VAL A 540 4.05 -12.42 9.55
CA VAL A 540 4.91 -13.46 8.98
C VAL A 540 5.27 -14.50 10.03
N GLY A 541 5.08 -15.78 9.69
CA GLY A 541 5.43 -16.90 10.55
C GLY A 541 6.06 -18.04 9.77
N VAL A 542 6.70 -18.95 10.48
CA VAL A 542 7.26 -20.18 9.89
C VAL A 542 6.33 -21.34 10.24
N ASP A 543 5.94 -22.11 9.22
CA ASP A 543 5.26 -23.41 9.32
C ASP A 543 6.31 -24.53 9.24
N PRO A 544 6.72 -25.11 10.39
CA PRO A 544 7.77 -26.13 10.41
C PRO A 544 7.32 -27.44 9.76
N GLN A 545 6.01 -27.71 9.70
CA GLN A 545 5.46 -28.96 9.14
C GLN A 545 5.43 -28.92 7.62
N GLY A 546 4.95 -27.80 7.07
CA GLY A 546 4.96 -27.52 5.64
C GLY A 546 6.33 -27.11 5.10
N ASP A 547 7.32 -26.89 5.98
CA ASP A 547 8.66 -26.43 5.63
C ASP A 547 8.63 -25.11 4.84
N ARG A 548 7.83 -24.15 5.30
CA ARG A 548 7.55 -22.91 4.58
C ARG A 548 7.44 -21.70 5.51
N VAL A 549 7.72 -20.52 4.97
CA VAL A 549 7.32 -19.24 5.56
C VAL A 549 5.91 -18.93 5.05
N VAL A 550 5.08 -18.41 5.93
CA VAL A 550 3.73 -17.96 5.62
C VAL A 550 3.61 -16.48 5.95
N ILE A 551 3.04 -15.71 5.03
CA ILE A 551 2.69 -14.30 5.21
C ILE A 551 1.17 -14.17 5.15
N LEU A 552 0.60 -13.57 6.18
CA LEU A 552 -0.81 -13.33 6.40
C LEU A 552 -1.08 -11.83 6.28
N ASP A 553 -1.11 -11.33 5.05
CA ASP A 553 -1.55 -9.96 4.76
C ASP A 553 -3.09 -9.96 4.71
N LYS A 554 -3.73 -8.87 5.13
CA LYS A 554 -5.18 -8.69 5.40
C LYS A 554 -6.15 -9.51 4.54
N SER A 555 -5.84 -9.70 3.26
CA SER A 555 -6.63 -10.50 2.33
C SER A 555 -5.84 -11.51 1.51
N MET A 556 -4.55 -11.67 1.77
CA MET A 556 -3.65 -12.51 0.98
C MET A 556 -2.84 -13.46 1.87
N PHE A 557 -2.85 -14.72 1.46
CA PHE A 557 -2.02 -15.76 2.04
C PHE A 557 -0.86 -16.04 1.08
N TRP A 558 0.36 -15.78 1.53
CA TRP A 558 1.56 -16.13 0.78
C TRP A 558 2.29 -17.26 1.50
N ALA A 559 2.84 -18.19 0.73
CA ALA A 559 3.72 -19.22 1.26
C ALA A 559 4.98 -19.34 0.42
N LEU A 560 6.14 -19.32 1.08
CA LEU A 560 7.46 -19.54 0.49
C LEU A 560 8.05 -20.83 1.04
N ASP A 561 8.32 -21.80 0.16
CA ASP A 561 8.95 -23.06 0.53
C ASP A 561 10.42 -22.83 0.98
N LEU A 562 10.71 -23.11 2.25
CA LEU A 562 12.04 -22.95 2.83
C LEU A 562 13.02 -24.02 2.34
N SER A 563 12.55 -25.12 1.76
CA SER A 563 13.42 -26.11 1.12
C SER A 563 14.02 -25.60 -0.20
N ALA A 564 13.42 -24.57 -0.80
CA ALA A 564 13.96 -23.89 -1.99
C ALA A 564 15.01 -22.82 -1.65
N CYS A 565 15.10 -22.39 -0.38
CA CYS A 565 16.06 -21.38 0.07
C CYS A 565 17.42 -22.00 0.47
N GLU A 566 18.51 -21.29 0.22
CA GLU A 566 19.86 -21.70 0.66
C GLU A 566 20.05 -21.47 2.17
N LEU A 567 19.58 -22.40 3.00
CA LEU A 567 19.59 -22.30 4.47
C LEU A 567 20.58 -23.25 5.17
N SER A 568 21.40 -24.00 4.43
CA SER A 568 22.22 -25.10 4.97
C SER A 568 23.27 -24.68 5.99
N ASP A 569 23.72 -23.42 5.95
CA ASP A 569 24.79 -22.89 6.78
C ASP A 569 24.26 -21.96 7.89
N ALA A 570 22.94 -21.88 8.06
CA ALA A 570 22.32 -21.03 9.07
C ALA A 570 22.66 -21.51 10.48
N THR A 571 23.03 -20.57 11.35
CA THR A 571 23.32 -20.86 12.77
C THR A 571 22.74 -19.78 13.66
N LEU A 572 22.46 -20.12 14.91
CA LEU A 572 22.03 -19.15 15.91
C LEU A 572 23.26 -18.39 16.47
N PRO A 573 23.31 -17.05 16.35
CA PRO A 573 24.41 -16.27 16.89
C PRO A 573 24.37 -16.27 18.41
N THR A 574 25.43 -16.76 19.04
CA THR A 574 25.57 -16.78 20.52
C THR A 574 26.79 -16.02 21.03
N GLY A 575 27.72 -15.70 20.11
CA GLY A 575 28.93 -14.93 20.40
C GLY A 575 28.58 -13.49 20.71
N GLU A 576 29.13 -12.94 21.78
CA GLU A 576 28.89 -11.55 22.16
C GLU A 576 29.60 -10.58 21.21
N CYS A 577 28.91 -9.53 20.78
CA CYS A 577 29.47 -8.44 20.00
C CYS A 577 29.14 -7.09 20.65
N GLU A 578 29.87 -6.05 20.25
CA GLU A 578 29.47 -4.69 20.59
C GLU A 578 28.23 -4.32 19.75
N PRO A 579 27.18 -3.75 20.35
CA PRO A 579 26.04 -3.25 19.58
C PRO A 579 26.51 -2.14 18.63
N ALA A 580 25.88 -2.02 17.47
CA ALA A 580 26.09 -0.90 16.55
C ALA A 580 25.61 0.36 17.25
N ARG A 581 26.52 0.97 18.02
CA ARG A 581 26.24 2.17 18.80
C ARG A 581 25.72 3.25 17.86
N ALA A 582 24.42 3.44 17.90
CA ALA A 582 23.81 4.67 17.45
C ALA A 582 24.07 5.78 18.47
N THR A 583 25.34 6.09 18.70
CA THR A 583 25.74 7.26 19.48
C THR A 583 26.25 8.30 18.51
N THR A 584 25.34 8.99 17.85
CA THR A 584 25.57 10.44 17.77
C THR A 584 25.17 10.95 19.14
N PRO A 585 26.07 11.53 19.96
CA PRO A 585 25.67 12.23 21.16
C PRO A 585 24.54 13.19 20.78
N ALA A 586 23.48 13.26 21.57
CA ALA A 586 22.55 14.39 21.43
C ALA A 586 23.43 15.65 21.46
N PRO A 587 23.39 16.53 20.44
CA PRO A 587 24.24 17.71 20.44
C PRO A 587 23.98 18.45 21.76
N GLU A 588 25.05 18.69 22.53
CA GLU A 588 25.01 19.54 23.72
C GLU A 588 24.59 20.94 23.27
N GLY A 589 23.28 21.17 23.23
CA GLY A 589 22.68 22.42 22.86
C GLY A 589 21.38 22.54 23.62
N ASP A 590 21.38 23.36 24.67
CA ASP A 590 20.19 23.88 25.32
C ASP A 590 19.17 24.26 24.22
N MET A 591 17.88 23.97 24.40
CA MET A 591 16.82 24.34 23.43
C MET A 591 16.83 25.85 23.04
N VAL A 592 17.52 26.68 23.82
CA VAL A 592 17.78 28.10 23.55
C VAL A 592 18.63 28.31 22.28
N ASP A 593 19.47 27.34 21.90
CA ASP A 593 20.33 27.40 20.71
C ASP A 593 19.64 26.90 19.44
N ALA A 594 18.50 26.20 19.56
CA ALA A 594 17.77 25.63 18.41
C ALA A 594 17.01 26.66 17.56
N VAL A 595 17.02 27.93 17.97
CA VAL A 595 16.47 29.08 17.23
C VAL A 595 17.63 29.97 16.79
N ALA A 596 18.28 29.57 15.70
CA ALA A 596 19.10 30.49 14.93
C ALA A 596 18.18 31.29 14.00
N LEU A 597 18.13 32.60 14.20
CA LEU A 597 17.49 33.52 13.29
C LEU A 597 18.52 33.86 12.21
N VAL A 598 18.22 33.53 10.96
CA VAL A 598 19.07 33.92 9.84
C VAL A 598 18.88 35.42 9.64
N THR A 599 19.91 36.20 9.95
CA THR A 599 19.90 37.63 9.68
C THR A 599 20.03 37.88 8.18
N THR A 600 19.74 39.09 7.72
CA THR A 600 19.78 39.45 6.30
C THR A 600 21.16 39.31 5.64
N ASP A 601 22.23 39.12 6.42
CA ASP A 601 23.59 38.80 5.97
C ASP A 601 23.82 37.29 5.73
N GLY A 602 22.81 36.44 5.96
CA GLY A 602 22.86 34.99 5.72
C GLY A 602 23.55 34.18 6.82
N GLU A 603 24.07 34.84 7.86
CA GLU A 603 24.72 34.16 8.99
C GLU A 603 23.67 33.83 10.06
N PRO A 604 23.60 32.57 10.53
CA PRO A 604 22.72 32.20 11.64
C PRO A 604 23.17 32.89 12.92
N ARG A 605 22.28 33.67 13.56
CA ARG A 605 22.53 34.30 14.86
C ARG A 605 21.52 33.86 15.90
N HIS A 606 21.98 33.68 17.12
CA HIS A 606 21.09 33.27 18.21
C HIS A 606 20.23 34.44 18.69
N ALA A 607 19.00 34.19 19.14
CA ALA A 607 18.10 35.22 19.67
C ALA A 607 18.74 36.08 20.80
N ARG A 608 19.69 35.49 21.54
CA ARG A 608 20.50 36.17 22.55
C ARG A 608 21.46 37.23 21.97
N GLU A 609 22.03 36.97 20.80
CA GLU A 609 22.99 37.85 20.13
C GLU A 609 22.30 39.11 19.56
N LEU A 610 21.01 39.01 19.28
CA LEU A 610 20.17 40.11 18.78
C LEU A 610 19.56 40.98 19.89
N GLY A 611 19.83 40.68 21.17
CA GLY A 611 19.32 41.45 22.31
C GLY A 611 17.80 41.36 22.51
N LEU A 612 17.12 40.41 21.84
CA LEU A 612 15.69 40.19 21.96
C LEU A 612 15.38 39.50 23.30
N GLN A 613 14.81 40.25 24.26
CA GLN A 613 14.19 39.65 25.46
C GLN A 613 12.73 39.30 25.15
N LEU A 614 12.50 38.05 24.77
CA LEU A 614 11.16 37.48 24.80
C LEU A 614 10.76 37.23 26.26
N VAL A 615 9.99 38.15 26.85
CA VAL A 615 9.39 37.95 28.16
C VAL A 615 8.09 37.17 27.97
N ILE A 616 8.20 35.84 28.01
CA ILE A 616 7.03 34.96 28.05
C ILE A 616 6.50 35.00 29.49
N PRO A 617 5.23 35.40 29.74
CA PRO A 617 4.65 35.32 31.07
C PRO A 617 4.78 33.89 31.62
N LYS A 618 4.99 33.75 32.93
CA LYS A 618 5.42 32.47 33.54
C LYS A 618 4.43 31.33 33.34
N GLU A 619 3.19 31.67 33.04
CA GLU A 619 2.06 30.78 32.79
C GLU A 619 1.78 30.52 31.30
N TRP A 620 2.61 31.04 30.37
CA TRP A 620 2.38 30.99 28.93
C TRP A 620 3.45 30.16 28.21
N ARG A 621 3.10 29.61 27.05
CA ARG A 621 4.04 28.90 26.17
C ARG A 621 4.00 29.51 24.78
N LEU A 622 5.17 29.89 24.25
CA LEU A 622 5.33 30.26 22.85
C LEU A 622 5.31 28.99 22.00
N VAL A 623 4.47 28.96 20.97
CA VAL A 623 4.24 27.74 20.17
C VAL A 623 4.73 27.90 18.73
N ALA A 624 4.68 29.11 18.17
CA ALA A 624 5.20 29.42 16.84
C ALA A 624 5.50 30.93 16.66
N THR A 625 6.42 31.23 15.74
CA THR A 625 6.67 32.58 15.19
C THR A 625 6.66 32.52 13.67
N ILE A 626 5.89 33.39 13.02
CA ILE A 626 5.75 33.39 11.55
C ILE A 626 6.31 34.72 11.00
N PRO A 627 7.42 34.70 10.23
CA PRO A 627 7.92 35.88 9.56
C PRO A 627 6.98 36.29 8.42
N ASN A 628 6.88 37.60 8.14
CA ASN A 628 5.95 38.08 7.14
C ASN A 628 6.45 37.79 5.71
N HIS A 629 5.62 37.17 4.87
CA HIS A 629 5.91 36.91 3.45
C HIS A 629 5.32 38.04 2.60
N PRO A 630 5.97 38.51 1.51
CA PRO A 630 5.49 39.63 0.69
C PRO A 630 4.12 39.43 0.02
N VAL A 631 3.53 38.24 0.08
CA VAL A 631 2.21 37.92 -0.49
C VAL A 631 1.07 38.16 0.52
N VAL A 632 1.36 38.23 1.82
CA VAL A 632 0.41 38.70 2.82
C VAL A 632 0.62 40.19 2.97
N THR A 633 -0.27 41.01 2.39
CA THR A 633 -0.22 42.47 2.50
C THR A 633 -0.01 42.88 3.96
N ALA A 634 1.18 43.37 4.28
CA ALA A 634 1.53 43.75 5.64
C ALA A 634 0.56 44.81 6.17
N MET A 635 0.08 44.64 7.41
CA MET A 635 -0.48 45.77 8.15
C MET A 635 0.66 46.73 8.48
N GLU A 636 0.50 48.00 8.09
CA GLU A 636 1.50 49.05 8.27
C GLU A 636 2.02 49.05 9.72
N GLY A 637 3.32 48.81 9.92
CA GLY A 637 3.99 48.87 11.23
C GLY A 637 4.31 47.55 11.94
N PHE A 638 4.15 46.37 11.33
CA PHE A 638 4.46 45.09 11.97
C PHE A 638 5.32 44.14 11.10
N GLY A 639 6.35 43.54 11.69
CA GLY A 639 7.35 42.67 11.03
C GLY A 639 7.15 41.15 11.21
N GLY A 640 6.18 40.71 12.02
CA GLY A 640 5.89 39.29 12.24
C GLY A 640 4.76 39.02 13.24
N LEU A 641 4.36 37.75 13.32
CA LEU A 641 3.26 37.26 14.17
C LEU A 641 3.77 36.26 15.22
N ALA A 642 3.38 36.45 16.48
CA ALA A 642 3.62 35.50 17.57
C ALA A 642 2.30 34.89 18.07
N VAL A 643 2.26 33.56 18.26
CA VAL A 643 1.08 32.83 18.73
C VAL A 643 1.35 32.22 20.12
N LEU A 644 0.49 32.57 21.08
CA LEU A 644 0.64 32.25 22.50
C LEU A 644 -0.58 31.47 23.02
N MET A 645 -0.37 30.54 23.95
CA MET A 645 -1.47 29.74 24.53
C MET A 645 -1.43 29.73 26.07
N HIS A 646 -2.60 29.88 26.70
CA HIS A 646 -2.77 29.87 28.16
C HIS A 646 -3.37 28.53 28.67
N PRO A 647 -2.65 27.74 29.50
CA PRO A 647 -3.06 26.39 29.87
C PRO A 647 -4.08 26.28 31.04
N GLN A 648 -4.29 27.32 31.87
CA GLN A 648 -5.05 27.16 33.14
C GLN A 648 -6.57 27.48 33.12
N TRP A 649 -7.25 27.59 31.98
CA TRP A 649 -8.67 28.01 31.95
C TRP A 649 -9.72 26.91 32.16
N TRP A 650 -9.33 25.72 32.62
CA TRP A 650 -10.24 24.56 32.67
C TRP A 650 -11.05 24.41 33.97
N ASN A 651 -11.00 25.37 34.89
CA ASN A 651 -11.75 25.27 36.15
C ASN A 651 -12.51 26.57 36.51
N GLN A 652 -13.85 26.43 36.53
CA GLN A 652 -14.90 27.21 37.22
C GLN A 652 -15.74 28.22 36.40
N ASP A 653 -17.05 27.95 36.48
CA ASP A 653 -18.26 28.73 36.16
C ASP A 653 -18.57 29.12 34.70
N PHE A 654 -19.60 28.43 34.17
CA PHE A 654 -20.04 28.42 32.78
C PHE A 654 -21.14 29.49 32.53
N GLU A 655 -20.85 30.47 31.67
CA GLU A 655 -21.88 31.35 31.07
C GLU A 655 -22.10 30.97 29.59
N PRO A 656 -23.35 30.73 29.15
CA PRO A 656 -23.66 30.13 27.83
C PRO A 656 -23.42 31.03 26.60
N TRP A 657 -22.81 32.20 26.75
CA TRP A 657 -22.48 33.13 25.64
C TRP A 657 -20.98 33.23 25.34
N ARG A 658 -20.14 32.49 26.06
CA ARG A 658 -18.72 32.33 25.73
C ARG A 658 -18.49 30.91 25.21
N LEU A 659 -18.25 30.79 23.91
CA LEU A 659 -17.82 29.52 23.31
C LEU A 659 -16.46 29.13 23.91
N GLY A 660 -16.45 27.97 24.59
CA GLY A 660 -15.28 27.41 25.26
C GLY A 660 -14.26 26.85 24.28
N GLY A 661 -13.01 27.26 24.48
CA GLY A 661 -11.81 26.80 23.79
C GLY A 661 -10.63 27.55 24.40
N GLY A 662 -9.46 26.90 24.56
CA GLY A 662 -8.29 27.55 25.15
C GLY A 662 -7.98 28.88 24.46
N GLY A 663 -7.68 29.93 25.25
CA GLY A 663 -7.33 31.22 24.69
C GLY A 663 -6.01 31.11 23.92
N ILE A 664 -6.09 31.26 22.60
CA ILE A 664 -4.95 31.56 21.75
C ILE A 664 -4.89 33.09 21.66
N GLU A 665 -3.78 33.68 22.09
CA GLU A 665 -3.50 35.09 21.90
C GLU A 665 -2.46 35.26 20.79
N VAL A 666 -2.74 36.19 19.88
CA VAL A 666 -1.87 36.50 18.76
C VAL A 666 -1.34 37.92 18.95
N VAL A 667 -0.02 38.06 19.01
CA VAL A 667 0.67 39.33 19.25
C VAL A 667 1.43 39.75 18.00
N LEU A 668 1.24 40.99 17.58
CA LEU A 668 1.95 41.59 16.45
C LEU A 668 3.27 42.23 16.92
N LEU A 669 4.36 42.00 16.19
CA LEU A 669 5.71 42.51 16.52
C LEU A 669 6.04 43.75 15.68
N ALA A 670 6.48 44.83 16.30
CA ALA A 670 6.33 46.19 15.75
C ALA A 670 7.51 46.81 14.97
N GLU A 671 8.62 46.12 14.68
CA GLU A 671 9.77 46.79 14.02
C GLU A 671 10.49 45.93 12.95
N GLU A 672 10.68 46.53 11.77
CA GLU A 672 11.59 46.13 10.68
C GLU A 672 13.00 46.71 10.89
N PRO A 673 14.10 46.09 10.41
CA PRO A 673 15.31 46.82 10.06
C PRO A 673 15.48 46.96 8.52
N PRO A 674 16.28 47.93 8.05
CA PRO A 674 15.95 48.68 6.84
C PRO A 674 16.77 48.35 5.58
N LEU A 675 16.15 48.68 4.44
CA LEU A 675 16.69 49.48 3.31
C LEU A 675 17.16 48.82 1.98
N LEU A 676 16.40 49.16 0.90
CA LEU A 676 16.75 49.72 -0.43
C LEU A 676 17.83 49.08 -1.35
N VAL A 677 17.44 48.77 -2.61
CA VAL A 677 17.96 49.35 -3.88
C VAL A 677 16.83 49.41 -4.94
N ALA A 678 16.80 50.47 -5.77
CA ALA A 678 15.77 50.78 -6.77
C ALA A 678 16.32 50.81 -8.23
N ASP A 679 15.50 50.30 -9.18
CA ASP A 679 15.15 50.74 -10.58
C ASP A 679 16.29 51.08 -11.60
N PRO A 680 16.16 51.16 -12.97
CA PRO A 680 14.96 51.23 -13.82
C PRO A 680 15.03 50.56 -15.24
N TYR A 681 13.88 50.53 -15.93
CA TYR A 681 13.64 50.23 -17.37
C TYR A 681 13.33 48.78 -17.78
N ASP A 682 12.04 48.58 -18.03
CA ASP A 682 11.36 47.86 -19.12
C ASP A 682 11.96 46.60 -19.77
N ASP A 683 11.02 45.69 -20.04
CA ASP A 683 11.00 44.50 -20.90
C ASP A 683 11.74 43.21 -20.47
N ASN A 684 10.90 42.22 -20.14
CA ASN A 684 11.06 40.77 -20.29
C ASN A 684 12.28 40.08 -19.64
N MET A 685 12.06 39.46 -18.48
CA MET A 685 12.39 38.05 -18.27
C MET A 685 11.90 37.55 -16.91
N MET A 686 11.15 36.43 -16.90
CA MET A 686 11.10 35.57 -15.73
C MET A 686 12.48 34.94 -15.51
N VAL A 687 12.92 34.85 -14.26
CA VAL A 687 13.92 33.86 -13.85
C VAL A 687 13.30 33.04 -12.72
N PRO A 688 13.12 31.72 -12.92
CA PRO A 688 12.70 30.80 -11.88
C PRO A 688 13.89 30.59 -10.93
N ALA A 689 13.62 30.52 -9.62
CA ALA A 689 14.64 30.12 -8.66
C ALA A 689 14.07 29.06 -7.74
N ASP A 690 14.79 27.94 -7.74
CA ASP A 690 14.40 26.61 -7.30
C ASP A 690 14.01 26.54 -5.84
N THR A 691 12.98 25.72 -5.60
CA THR A 691 12.77 25.09 -4.31
C THR A 691 13.98 24.20 -4.03
N VAL A 692 14.72 24.49 -2.96
CA VAL A 692 15.55 23.44 -2.36
C VAL A 692 14.58 22.53 -1.63
N ALA A 693 14.38 21.33 -2.17
CA ALA A 693 13.53 20.32 -1.58
C ALA A 693 13.90 20.13 -0.10
N PHE A 694 12.92 20.32 0.78
CA PHE A 694 13.02 19.74 2.11
C PHE A 694 13.00 18.23 1.91
N ARG A 695 14.15 17.58 2.14
CA ARG A 695 14.20 16.13 2.17
C ARG A 695 13.70 15.71 3.53
N GLU A 696 12.48 15.21 3.59
CA GLU A 696 12.03 14.42 4.73
C GLU A 696 13.09 13.35 4.96
N LEU A 697 13.65 13.29 6.18
CA LEU A 697 14.49 12.15 6.52
C LEU A 697 13.60 10.91 6.37
N SER A 698 14.11 9.90 5.66
CA SER A 698 13.44 8.59 5.58
C SER A 698 12.94 8.21 6.98
N PRO A 699 11.73 7.64 7.13
CA PRO A 699 11.24 7.12 8.40
C PRO A 699 12.26 6.23 9.13
N ALA A 700 13.14 5.56 8.38
CA ALA A 700 14.25 4.77 8.88
C ALA A 700 15.37 5.55 9.62
N LEU A 701 15.33 6.89 9.63
CA LEU A 701 16.32 7.75 10.31
C LEU A 701 15.73 8.50 11.51
N GLN A 702 14.47 8.27 11.88
CA GLN A 702 13.76 9.10 12.87
C GLN A 702 13.93 8.71 14.35
N SER A 703 14.73 7.71 14.72
CA SER A 703 14.75 7.27 16.13
C SER A 703 16.06 6.66 16.62
N GLN A 704 17.09 7.47 16.91
CA GLN A 704 18.26 6.96 17.65
C GLN A 704 18.91 8.05 18.52
N TYR A 705 18.52 8.14 19.80
CA TYR A 705 19.27 8.87 20.83
C TYR A 705 19.34 8.03 22.10
N ASN A 706 20.53 7.93 22.68
CA ASN A 706 20.80 7.29 23.98
C ASN A 706 20.73 8.36 25.08
N THR A 707 19.82 8.20 26.05
CA THR A 707 19.52 9.22 27.09
C THR A 707 20.24 9.01 28.42
N LEU A 708 21.23 8.12 28.53
CA LEU A 708 21.93 7.90 29.80
C LEU A 708 23.41 8.25 29.71
N PRO A 709 23.88 9.09 30.65
CA PRO A 709 24.93 8.57 31.53
C PRO A 709 24.64 8.67 33.05
N ASP A 710 23.68 9.46 33.54
CA ASP A 710 23.50 9.64 34.99
C ASP A 710 22.04 9.66 35.42
N ALA A 711 21.68 8.69 36.25
CA ALA A 711 20.33 8.43 36.77
C ALA A 711 19.66 9.65 37.42
N GLN A 712 18.77 10.34 36.71
CA GLN A 712 17.51 10.91 37.22
C GLN A 712 16.50 11.16 36.07
N LEU A 713 15.37 10.43 36.11
CA LEU A 713 14.07 10.70 35.47
C LEU A 713 14.05 11.01 33.96
N ASP A 714 13.58 9.99 33.24
CA ASP A 714 12.92 10.03 31.94
C ASP A 714 12.10 11.29 31.65
N ARG A 715 12.40 11.91 30.49
CA ARG A 715 11.49 12.17 29.35
C ARG A 715 12.09 13.25 28.45
N ALA A 716 12.38 12.89 27.20
CA ALA A 716 12.09 13.63 25.95
C ALA A 716 13.19 13.48 24.89
N TYR A 717 12.79 13.05 23.69
CA TYR A 717 12.96 13.73 22.39
C TYR A 717 11.82 13.19 21.50
N GLY A 718 11.09 13.92 20.65
CA GLY A 718 11.11 15.33 20.27
C GLY A 718 10.70 15.45 18.79
N THR A 719 9.45 15.87 18.50
CA THR A 719 9.38 17.07 17.66
C THR A 719 9.80 18.23 18.57
N LYS A 720 10.42 19.29 18.04
CA LYS A 720 10.93 20.44 18.83
C LYS A 720 9.87 21.15 19.71
N LEU A 721 8.64 20.66 19.77
CA LEU A 721 7.50 21.26 20.47
C LEU A 721 6.85 20.39 21.56
N GLY A 722 7.50 19.34 22.07
CA GLY A 722 7.16 18.71 23.36
C GLY A 722 5.66 18.59 23.71
N GLY A 723 5.05 17.49 23.29
CA GLY A 723 3.73 17.03 23.71
C GLY A 723 2.90 16.44 22.55
N PHE A 724 2.46 15.19 22.66
CA PHE A 724 1.41 14.64 21.80
C PHE A 724 0.03 14.83 22.46
N PRO A 725 -0.95 15.48 21.78
CA PRO A 725 -2.35 15.18 22.04
C PRO A 725 -2.65 13.77 21.51
N ARG A 726 -3.50 13.02 22.24
CA ARG A 726 -4.04 11.72 21.81
C ARG A 726 -4.62 11.85 20.40
N TYR A 727 -3.96 11.21 19.43
CA TYR A 727 -4.54 10.87 18.14
C TYR A 727 -5.36 9.58 18.32
N VAL A 728 -6.67 9.69 18.10
CA VAL A 728 -7.53 8.56 17.73
C VAL A 728 -8.12 8.97 16.39
N GLN A 729 -7.60 8.40 15.32
CA GLN A 729 -8.27 8.40 14.03
C GLN A 729 -7.89 7.09 13.35
N ASP A 730 -8.90 6.31 12.97
CA ASP A 730 -9.11 5.90 11.58
C ASP A 730 -10.51 5.30 11.38
N ASP A 731 -10.97 5.41 10.14
CA ASP A 731 -12.23 4.99 9.52
C ASP A 731 -13.48 5.84 9.74
N VAL A 732 -13.64 6.86 8.90
CA VAL A 732 -14.94 7.49 8.56
C VAL A 732 -15.11 7.44 7.04
N LEU A 733 -15.31 6.25 6.49
CA LEU A 733 -15.88 6.09 5.15
C LEU A 733 -17.04 5.08 5.06
N GLU A 734 -17.58 4.60 6.19
CA GLU A 734 -18.80 3.81 6.18
C GLU A 734 -19.98 4.51 6.86
N TYR A 735 -20.99 4.81 6.02
CA TYR A 735 -22.42 5.01 6.32
C TYR A 735 -22.84 6.08 7.34
N TYR A 736 -23.37 7.20 6.85
CA TYR A 736 -24.47 7.92 7.50
C TYR A 736 -25.41 8.58 6.49
N GLU A 737 -26.52 7.89 6.19
CA GLU A 737 -27.77 8.53 5.77
C GLU A 737 -28.57 8.87 7.05
N GLY A 738 -28.93 10.14 7.25
CA GLY A 738 -29.92 10.55 8.28
C GLY A 738 -29.57 11.82 9.05
N ASP A 739 -30.50 12.77 9.01
CA ASP A 739 -30.39 14.19 9.39
C ASP A 739 -30.06 14.52 10.88
N ASP A 740 -29.50 15.74 11.02
CA ASP A 740 -29.52 16.68 12.15
C ASP A 740 -28.63 16.43 13.41
N HIS A 741 -27.41 17.02 13.43
CA HIS A 741 -26.86 17.99 14.43
C HIS A 741 -25.31 18.14 14.40
N PRO A 742 -24.71 19.26 14.89
CA PRO A 742 -23.71 20.04 14.14
C PRO A 742 -22.22 19.71 14.42
N GLN A 743 -21.47 19.55 13.32
CA GLN A 743 -20.03 19.26 13.22
C GLN A 743 -19.08 20.48 13.27
N PHE A 744 -19.42 21.58 13.95
CA PHE A 744 -18.66 22.83 13.73
C PHE A 744 -17.38 23.04 14.58
N VAL A 745 -16.85 22.02 15.27
CA VAL A 745 -15.63 22.19 16.11
C VAL A 745 -14.46 21.26 15.73
N LEU A 746 -14.67 20.26 14.87
CA LEU A 746 -13.60 19.34 14.45
C LEU A 746 -12.94 19.73 13.12
N GLN A 747 -13.63 20.47 12.24
CA GLN A 747 -13.10 20.89 10.93
C GLN A 747 -12.01 21.98 11.06
N LEU A 748 -12.06 22.85 12.07
CA LEU A 748 -11.12 23.99 12.19
C LEU A 748 -9.68 23.57 12.55
N ARG A 749 -9.43 22.31 12.91
CA ARG A 749 -8.10 21.81 13.30
C ARG A 749 -7.37 21.10 12.16
N ALA A 750 -8.12 20.52 11.22
CA ALA A 750 -7.60 19.98 9.97
C ALA A 750 -7.33 21.12 8.98
N ASP A 751 -8.26 22.09 8.87
CA ASP A 751 -8.13 23.18 7.89
C ASP A 751 -6.92 24.11 8.14
N VAL A 752 -6.46 24.28 9.40
CA VAL A 752 -5.21 25.02 9.70
C VAL A 752 -3.97 24.24 9.25
N PHE A 753 -4.05 22.90 9.28
CA PHE A 753 -2.97 22.02 8.90
C PHE A 753 -2.89 21.87 7.36
N ASP A 754 -4.04 21.75 6.71
CA ASP A 754 -4.17 21.62 5.25
C ASP A 754 -3.87 22.94 4.51
N CYS A 755 -4.26 24.08 5.08
CA CYS A 755 -3.88 25.40 4.54
C CYS A 755 -2.36 25.66 4.56
N MET A 756 -1.58 24.92 5.35
CA MET A 756 -0.13 25.11 5.44
C MET A 756 0.69 24.15 4.58
N PHE A 757 0.13 23.02 4.12
CA PHE A 757 0.91 21.99 3.41
C PHE A 757 0.30 21.41 2.13
N GLY A 758 -0.77 22.01 1.60
CA GLY A 758 -1.17 21.82 0.20
C GLY A 758 -2.48 21.08 0.04
N ASP A 759 -3.59 21.81 0.14
CA ASP A 759 -4.60 21.94 -0.92
C ASP A 759 -5.53 23.14 -0.58
N PHE A 760 -6.18 23.69 -1.60
CA PHE A 760 -6.67 25.08 -1.68
C PHE A 760 -7.70 25.56 -0.62
N GLY A 761 -7.22 26.07 0.53
CA GLY A 761 -8.00 26.86 1.50
C GLY A 761 -7.37 28.23 1.81
N ALA A 762 -8.19 29.27 2.00
CA ALA A 762 -7.72 30.62 2.37
C ALA A 762 -8.14 30.99 3.80
N ALA A 763 -7.18 31.48 4.61
CA ALA A 763 -7.43 31.99 5.95
C ALA A 763 -7.60 33.53 5.93
N TYR A 764 -8.73 34.04 6.43
CA TYR A 764 -8.97 35.49 6.54
C TYR A 764 -8.83 35.96 7.99
N VAL A 765 -8.00 36.98 8.23
CA VAL A 765 -7.82 37.62 9.54
C VAL A 765 -8.50 38.99 9.52
N PHE A 766 -9.52 39.17 10.37
CA PHE A 766 -10.20 40.44 10.57
C PHE A 766 -9.69 41.12 11.83
N ILE A 767 -9.24 42.37 11.75
CA ILE A 767 -8.74 43.12 12.89
C ILE A 767 -9.68 44.29 13.18
N ASN A 768 -10.04 44.47 14.45
CA ASN A 768 -10.79 45.66 14.87
C ASN A 768 -9.84 46.83 15.18
N GLU A 769 -10.40 48.03 15.34
CA GLU A 769 -9.68 49.28 15.60
C GLU A 769 -8.82 49.28 16.90
N TYR A 770 -8.92 48.24 17.73
CA TYR A 770 -8.15 48.06 18.96
C TYR A 770 -7.03 47.02 18.82
N GLY A 771 -6.76 46.51 17.62
CA GLY A 771 -5.69 45.55 17.36
C GLY A 771 -6.01 44.10 17.74
N VAL A 772 -7.28 43.77 18.01
CA VAL A 772 -7.71 42.40 18.31
C VAL A 772 -8.16 41.72 17.02
N GLY A 773 -7.42 40.69 16.61
CA GLY A 773 -7.72 39.88 15.42
C GLY A 773 -8.71 38.74 15.69
N LYS A 774 -9.62 38.49 14.75
CA LYS A 774 -10.44 37.28 14.64
C LYS A 774 -10.17 36.62 13.29
N ALA A 775 -9.80 35.34 13.28
CA ALA A 775 -9.70 34.56 12.06
C ALA A 775 -11.04 33.92 11.71
N VAL A 776 -11.41 33.90 10.43
CA VAL A 776 -12.53 33.11 9.90
C VAL A 776 -12.00 32.28 8.72
N MET A 777 -12.30 30.98 8.72
CA MET A 777 -11.96 30.05 7.64
C MET A 777 -13.19 29.77 6.79
N GLN A 778 -12.98 29.68 5.48
CA GLN A 778 -13.99 29.21 4.54
C GLN A 778 -13.45 27.92 3.92
N SER A 779 -14.08 26.79 4.22
CA SER A 779 -13.87 25.53 3.50
C SER A 779 -14.68 25.56 2.19
N HIS A 780 -14.14 24.95 1.14
CA HIS A 780 -14.90 24.61 -0.06
C HIS A 780 -15.13 23.11 -0.12
#